data_AF-A0A3M1W2T9-F1
#
_entry.id   AF-A0A3M1W2T9-F1
#
_cell.length_a   1.000
_cell.length_b   1.000
_cell.length_c   1.000
_cell.angle_alpha   90.00
_cell.angle_beta   90.00
_cell.angle_gamma   90.00
#
_symmetry.space_group_name_H-M   'P 1'
#
loop_
_entity.id
_entity.type
_entity.pdbx_description
1 polymer ?
#
loop_
_entity_poly.entity_id
_entity_poly.type
_entity_poly.pdbx_seq_one_letter_code
_entity_poly.pdbx_strand_id
1 'polypeptide(L)'
;MESAEGEPASGPERRARGSLRIARPAMRLRRRRLPERSVRARGPSRTSRSGPPPPSTAPPAMFDDRTMRRPCGTALIVALVAGLGEGAAAAALPPVFVSYAIEVQVDPASRAFRGEERLTWRNPAGVAVSRVPLHLYLNAFANEGSTWLQEARRSGFRRFDLERFHEVFDDPWGWIDLDAVRTEPAGEEVPWRPVQPDDGNPLDRSLVELRLPRPVPPDGLLTLRISFSGRLPRPFARTGCVDRYCLVGQWFPKVAVLEPKGTRGAERARWAARQFHAATEFYADFADYDVTIEAPAGWLVAATGRREGDPIATDRGTLRHRFRQRAVHDFAFVVARDFEEIVSEHDPPGPGGPVELHYVLPHEFADQLPRWRTVAEATLDLLGRRVGPYPYRTLTIVLPRLVAERTAGMEYPTFVVASTVGRELEAWPLRATRIAEHTLAHELIHQYFYGLVASNEQEEAFLDEGFTTYWTARVAESLYGAGRSLGSFFGRPLGAFDLARLGLAYVGGSIREPLRKRPSALFAGRTHAVQFYARTAVTLATMERMFGRDTADRIFREYFRANAFRHPSVEDFLAAARRAAGEEAQGFLREAFGRARLPELAVTRLESHRVEVPLGSWPAPEGRITVDRSSRHEHADLLDLPLARDSDGKIWLEITDPGWFREDSHRDGTVRWIGFEPVELPEPGGDGVEPKLFESEAVLEGPGWDHLPVTVRLRFADGAVVVDRWDGRSPWRGYRAIRRARLEEVIIDPGDAVLLDPSPETNGRRARPDSRWLADWAGWAGALAAWVASGVSLWF
;
A
#
# COMPACT_ATOMS: atom_id res chain seq x y z
N MET A 1 -36.27 12.20 -70.96
CA MET A 1 -35.68 13.53 -71.09
C MET A 1 -34.22 13.39 -70.71
N GLU A 2 -33.35 13.51 -71.73
CA GLU A 2 -31.91 13.87 -71.73
C GLU A 2 -30.97 13.15 -70.73
N SER A 3 -30.20 12.12 -71.14
CA SER A 3 -28.90 12.13 -71.88
C SER A 3 -27.73 12.64 -71.01
N ALA A 4 -26.53 12.06 -70.91
CA ALA A 4 -25.78 11.04 -71.67
C ALA A 4 -24.63 10.49 -70.75
N GLU A 5 -24.25 9.20 -70.82
CA GLU A 5 -23.02 8.63 -71.44
C GLU A 5 -21.67 9.15 -70.85
N GLY A 6 -20.65 8.36 -70.48
CA GLY A 6 -20.37 6.93 -70.60
C GLY A 6 -19.01 6.55 -69.93
N GLU A 7 -18.82 5.24 -69.72
CA GLU A 7 -17.56 4.52 -69.42
C GLU A 7 -16.65 4.42 -70.67
N PRO A 8 -15.51 3.67 -70.71
CA PRO A 8 -14.36 3.51 -69.78
C PRO A 8 -13.01 3.59 -70.56
N ALA A 9 -11.82 3.45 -69.91
CA ALA A 9 -10.64 2.76 -70.49
C ALA A 9 -9.36 2.74 -69.61
N SER A 10 -8.74 1.55 -69.61
CA SER A 10 -7.28 1.27 -69.66
C SER A 10 -6.37 1.45 -68.43
N GLY A 11 -5.85 0.33 -67.91
CA GLY A 11 -4.42 0.20 -67.57
C GLY A 11 -3.59 -0.11 -68.82
N PRO A 12 -2.27 -0.45 -68.76
CA PRO A 12 -1.38 -0.64 -67.61
C PRO A 12 -0.07 0.20 -67.71
N GLU A 13 0.79 0.20 -66.67
CA GLU A 13 2.24 -0.08 -66.79
C GLU A 13 3.02 0.14 -65.48
N ARG A 14 3.87 -0.84 -65.17
CA ARG A 14 4.94 -0.79 -64.16
C ARG A 14 6.09 0.08 -64.67
N ARG A 15 6.62 0.99 -63.85
CA ARG A 15 8.06 1.31 -63.83
C ARG A 15 8.57 1.64 -62.43
N ALA A 16 9.70 1.04 -62.13
CA ALA A 16 10.48 1.16 -60.91
C ALA A 16 11.18 2.52 -60.75
N ARG A 17 11.46 2.92 -59.51
CA ARG A 17 12.78 3.32 -58.96
C ARG A 17 12.61 4.04 -57.62
N GLY A 18 13.56 3.82 -56.71
CA GLY A 18 13.91 4.85 -55.70
C GLY A 18 14.07 4.38 -54.26
N SER A 19 14.97 3.43 -54.00
CA SER A 19 15.49 3.18 -52.66
C SER A 19 16.30 4.40 -52.16
N LEU A 20 15.82 5.12 -51.15
CA LEU A 20 16.58 6.12 -50.42
C LEU A 20 17.18 5.49 -49.14
N ARG A 21 18.48 5.18 -49.22
CA ARG A 21 19.33 4.85 -48.07
C ARG A 21 19.69 6.15 -47.35
N ILE A 22 19.29 6.29 -46.09
CA ILE A 22 19.80 7.34 -45.20
C ILE A 22 21.04 6.80 -44.48
N ALA A 23 22.15 7.54 -44.64
CA ALA A 23 23.48 7.18 -44.18
C ALA A 23 23.64 7.30 -42.66
N ARG A 24 24.27 6.29 -42.04
CA ARG A 24 24.81 6.34 -40.66
C ARG A 24 26.18 7.04 -40.67
N PRO A 25 26.46 8.00 -39.77
CA PRO A 25 27.80 8.52 -39.62
C PRO A 25 28.66 7.56 -38.80
N ALA A 26 29.79 7.14 -39.37
CA ALA A 26 30.82 6.34 -38.72
C ALA A 26 31.70 7.25 -37.83
N MET A 27 31.65 7.07 -36.52
CA MET A 27 32.50 7.78 -35.58
C MET A 27 33.79 6.97 -35.33
N ARG A 28 34.91 7.44 -35.87
CA ARG A 28 36.26 6.88 -35.67
C ARG A 28 36.73 7.14 -34.23
N LEU A 29 36.89 6.07 -33.45
CA LEU A 29 37.60 6.09 -32.17
C LEU A 29 39.12 6.21 -32.40
N ARG A 30 39.68 7.40 -32.11
CA ARG A 30 41.13 7.58 -31.93
C ARG A 30 41.52 7.07 -30.54
N ARG A 31 42.31 5.99 -30.49
CA ARG A 31 43.02 5.55 -29.28
C ARG A 31 44.02 6.64 -28.85
N ARG A 32 43.78 7.29 -27.71
CA ARG A 32 44.80 8.03 -26.97
C ARG A 32 45.30 7.14 -25.82
N ARG A 33 46.59 6.79 -25.89
CA ARG A 33 47.35 6.23 -24.77
C ARG A 33 47.51 7.30 -23.68
N LEU A 34 47.32 6.93 -22.43
CA LEU A 34 47.78 7.68 -21.25
C LEU A 34 48.56 6.73 -20.34
N PRO A 35 49.54 7.24 -19.57
CA PRO A 35 50.72 6.49 -19.16
C PRO A 35 50.54 5.72 -17.85
N GLU A 36 51.29 4.62 -17.76
CA GLU A 36 51.53 3.86 -16.55
C GLU A 36 52.15 4.74 -15.46
N ARG A 37 51.58 4.70 -14.26
CA ARG A 37 52.27 5.10 -13.03
C ARG A 37 52.18 3.97 -12.00
N SER A 38 53.38 3.52 -11.65
CA SER A 38 53.71 2.51 -10.66
C SER A 38 53.32 2.95 -9.24
N VAL A 39 52.68 2.05 -8.50
CA VAL A 39 52.53 2.17 -7.05
C VAL A 39 53.53 1.22 -6.39
N ARG A 40 54.56 1.79 -5.77
CA ARG A 40 55.48 1.10 -4.87
C ARG A 40 54.81 0.89 -3.51
N ALA A 41 54.96 -0.31 -2.97
CA ALA A 41 54.71 -0.66 -1.60
C ALA A 41 55.63 0.11 -0.63
N ARG A 42 55.09 0.56 0.52
CA ARG A 42 55.78 0.78 1.80
C ARG A 42 54.76 0.75 2.94
N GLY A 43 54.90 -0.19 3.88
CA GLY A 43 54.49 0.01 5.26
C GLY A 43 55.63 0.67 6.07
N PRO A 44 55.61 0.59 7.41
CA PRO A 44 54.63 1.17 8.33
C PRO A 44 55.30 2.22 9.25
N SER A 45 54.52 3.07 9.93
CA SER A 45 55.00 3.81 11.10
C SER A 45 53.90 4.09 12.13
N ARG A 46 54.33 4.05 13.38
CA ARG A 46 53.62 3.93 14.66
C ARG A 46 53.22 5.28 15.27
N THR A 47 52.36 5.18 16.31
CA THR A 47 52.07 6.12 17.43
C THR A 47 51.21 7.35 17.09
N SER A 48 50.20 7.75 17.86
CA SER A 48 50.11 7.84 19.33
C SER A 48 48.69 7.62 19.90
N ARG A 49 48.63 7.49 21.23
CA ARG A 49 47.51 7.11 22.10
C ARG A 49 46.65 8.30 22.56
N SER A 50 45.35 8.07 22.72
CA SER A 50 44.46 8.51 23.83
C SER A 50 43.13 7.78 23.59
N GLY A 51 42.56 6.91 24.45
CA GLY A 51 42.19 6.99 25.86
C GLY A 51 40.66 6.79 25.93
N PRO A 52 40.10 5.75 26.57
CA PRO A 52 38.66 5.45 26.51
C PRO A 52 37.85 6.20 27.60
N PRO A 53 36.55 6.49 27.37
CA PRO A 53 35.68 7.05 28.41
C PRO A 53 35.14 5.97 29.38
N PRO A 54 34.81 6.35 30.64
CA PRO A 54 34.40 5.42 31.71
C PRO A 54 32.89 5.08 31.72
N PRO A 55 32.45 4.08 32.51
CA PRO A 55 31.08 3.56 32.48
C PRO A 55 30.13 4.20 33.53
N SER A 56 28.83 4.18 33.16
CA SER A 56 27.59 4.00 33.95
C SER A 56 27.46 4.55 35.39
N THR A 57 26.39 5.32 35.64
CA THR A 57 25.64 5.26 36.91
C THR A 57 24.13 5.42 36.68
N ALA A 58 23.34 4.46 37.15
CA ALA A 58 21.90 4.53 37.34
C ALA A 58 21.61 4.35 38.85
N PRO A 59 20.55 4.95 39.43
CA PRO A 59 20.26 4.83 40.85
C PRO A 59 19.44 3.56 41.19
N PRO A 60 19.52 3.05 42.44
CA PRO A 60 18.93 1.77 42.84
C PRO A 60 17.48 1.89 43.33
N ALA A 61 16.72 0.82 43.09
CA ALA A 61 15.44 0.53 43.72
C ALA A 61 15.65 -0.04 45.13
N MET A 62 14.80 0.39 46.07
CA MET A 62 14.71 -0.10 47.44
C MET A 62 13.53 -1.08 47.53
N PHE A 63 13.80 -2.35 47.83
CA PHE A 63 12.83 -3.28 48.38
C PHE A 63 13.15 -3.44 49.87
N ASP A 64 12.14 -3.28 50.72
CA ASP A 64 12.17 -3.66 52.13
C ASP A 64 11.28 -4.90 52.31
N ASP A 65 11.83 -5.91 52.99
CA ASP A 65 11.20 -7.18 53.34
C ASP A 65 11.14 -7.27 54.86
N ARG A 66 9.92 -7.38 55.41
CA ARG A 66 9.69 -7.81 56.80
C ARG A 66 8.47 -8.72 56.92
N THR A 67 8.75 -10.01 56.79
CA THR A 67 8.40 -11.11 57.72
C THR A 67 7.27 -10.92 58.76
N MET A 68 6.28 -11.83 58.78
CA MET A 68 5.91 -12.61 59.97
C MET A 68 5.08 -13.87 59.65
N ARG A 69 5.37 -14.95 60.38
CA ARG A 69 4.91 -16.35 60.26
C ARG A 69 3.60 -16.61 61.04
N ARG A 70 2.75 -17.57 60.58
CA ARG A 70 2.36 -18.85 61.27
C ARG A 70 1.16 -19.58 60.59
N PRO A 71 0.90 -20.89 60.88
CA PRO A 71 0.64 -21.95 59.87
C PRO A 71 -0.77 -22.61 59.89
N CYS A 72 -0.91 -23.73 59.13
CA CYS A 72 -2.01 -24.71 58.99
C CYS A 72 -3.06 -24.38 57.91
N GLY A 73 -3.50 -25.28 57.03
CA GLY A 73 -3.22 -26.70 56.84
C GLY A 73 -3.63 -27.16 55.43
N THR A 74 -2.97 -28.24 55.02
CA THR A 74 -3.25 -29.24 53.97
C THR A 74 -4.40 -29.00 52.96
N ALA A 75 -4.05 -28.87 51.68
CA ALA A 75 -4.77 -29.52 50.58
C ALA A 75 -3.83 -29.68 49.37
N LEU A 76 -3.55 -30.93 49.05
CA LEU A 76 -2.65 -31.40 47.99
C LEU A 76 -3.36 -31.28 46.64
N ILE A 77 -2.87 -30.44 45.73
CA ILE A 77 -3.13 -30.57 44.29
C ILE A 77 -1.76 -30.58 43.60
N VAL A 78 -1.43 -31.72 42.99
CA VAL A 78 -0.22 -31.94 42.21
C VAL A 78 -0.33 -31.11 40.92
N ALA A 79 0.26 -29.92 40.92
CA ALA A 79 0.64 -29.23 39.70
C ALA A 79 1.99 -29.79 39.26
N LEU A 80 1.99 -30.63 38.22
CA LEU A 80 3.22 -31.05 37.57
C LEU A 80 3.79 -29.83 36.82
N VAL A 81 4.90 -29.33 37.35
CA VAL A 81 5.71 -28.26 36.78
C VAL A 81 6.23 -28.73 35.42
N ALA A 82 5.63 -28.21 34.35
CA ALA A 82 6.25 -28.17 33.02
C ALA A 82 7.31 -27.06 33.04
N GLY A 83 8.47 -27.39 33.61
CA GLY A 83 9.69 -26.64 33.46
C GLY A 83 10.73 -27.61 32.95
N LEU A 84 11.11 -27.44 31.69
CA LEU A 84 12.30 -27.93 30.96
C LEU A 84 11.91 -28.29 29.52
N GLY A 85 12.22 -27.37 28.61
CA GLY A 85 12.10 -27.59 27.17
C GLY A 85 11.57 -26.40 26.38
N GLU A 86 12.08 -25.18 26.60
CA GLU A 86 12.01 -24.14 25.55
C GLU A 86 13.02 -24.50 24.44
N GLY A 87 12.77 -25.62 23.77
CA GLY A 87 13.22 -25.81 22.40
C GLY A 87 12.23 -25.06 21.52
N ALA A 88 12.72 -24.18 20.66
CA ALA A 88 11.92 -23.45 19.69
C ALA A 88 11.11 -24.41 18.81
N ALA A 89 9.89 -24.73 19.23
CA ALA A 89 8.89 -25.28 18.35
C ALA A 89 8.53 -24.15 17.38
N ALA A 90 8.94 -24.30 16.12
CA ALA A 90 8.41 -23.49 15.01
C ALA A 90 6.89 -23.33 15.22
N ALA A 91 6.36 -22.12 15.10
CA ALA A 91 4.92 -21.90 15.23
C ALA A 91 4.19 -22.89 14.32
N ALA A 92 3.42 -23.82 14.92
CA ALA A 92 2.78 -24.90 14.15
C ALA A 92 1.75 -24.30 13.20
N LEU A 93 1.90 -24.57 11.89
CA LEU A 93 0.93 -24.13 10.88
C LEU A 93 -0.46 -24.74 11.14
N PRO A 94 -1.54 -23.99 10.92
CA PRO A 94 -2.88 -24.44 11.26
C PRO A 94 -3.36 -25.57 10.33
N PRO A 95 -4.39 -26.32 10.74
CA PRO A 95 -5.11 -27.21 9.82
C PRO A 95 -5.85 -26.39 8.75
N VAL A 96 -5.93 -26.96 7.55
CA VAL A 96 -6.59 -26.35 6.38
C VAL A 96 -7.85 -27.11 5.97
N PHE A 97 -8.70 -26.46 5.16
CA PHE A 97 -9.91 -27.09 4.58
C PHE A 97 -9.65 -27.67 3.18
N VAL A 98 -8.55 -27.29 2.55
CA VAL A 98 -8.27 -27.62 1.16
C VAL A 98 -6.89 -28.25 1.04
N SER A 99 -6.74 -29.23 0.14
CA SER A 99 -5.43 -29.72 -0.26
C SER A 99 -5.41 -30.04 -1.75
N TYR A 100 -4.30 -29.73 -2.39
CA TYR A 100 -4.04 -29.95 -3.80
C TYR A 100 -2.82 -30.87 -3.97
N ALA A 101 -2.99 -31.96 -4.70
CA ALA A 101 -1.88 -32.71 -5.27
C ALA A 101 -1.93 -32.55 -6.79
N ILE A 102 -0.94 -31.88 -7.37
CA ILE A 102 -0.96 -31.51 -8.79
C ILE A 102 0.28 -32.04 -9.49
N GLU A 103 0.09 -32.67 -10.64
CA GLU A 103 1.18 -32.94 -11.60
C GLU A 103 0.93 -32.11 -12.85
N VAL A 104 1.93 -31.33 -13.28
CA VAL A 104 1.81 -30.46 -14.46
C VAL A 104 3.03 -30.60 -15.36
N GLN A 105 2.79 -30.72 -16.65
CA GLN A 105 3.81 -30.63 -17.69
C GLN A 105 3.72 -29.27 -18.37
N VAL A 106 4.83 -28.55 -18.47
CA VAL A 106 4.90 -27.24 -19.13
C VAL A 106 5.87 -27.29 -20.29
N ASP A 107 5.43 -26.79 -21.44
CA ASP A 107 6.28 -26.54 -22.59
C ASP A 107 6.40 -25.02 -22.84
N PRO A 108 7.51 -24.39 -22.40
CA PRO A 108 7.73 -22.96 -22.61
C PRO A 108 7.74 -22.53 -24.08
N ALA A 109 8.09 -23.43 -25.01
CA ALA A 109 8.21 -23.08 -26.43
C ALA A 109 6.83 -22.87 -27.07
N SER A 110 5.89 -23.77 -26.80
CA SER A 110 4.50 -23.63 -27.24
C SER A 110 3.63 -22.82 -26.27
N ARG A 111 4.15 -22.54 -25.05
CA ARG A 111 3.43 -21.98 -23.89
C ARG A 111 2.34 -22.89 -23.35
N ALA A 112 2.24 -24.13 -23.84
CA ALA A 112 1.21 -25.07 -23.44
C ALA A 112 1.54 -25.70 -22.10
N PHE A 113 0.50 -26.08 -21.36
CA PHE A 113 0.61 -26.93 -20.19
C PHE A 113 -0.54 -27.92 -20.12
N ARG A 114 -0.30 -29.04 -19.44
CA ARG A 114 -1.30 -30.06 -19.14
C ARG A 114 -1.09 -30.54 -17.73
N GLY A 115 -2.17 -30.64 -16.97
CA GLY A 115 -2.11 -31.05 -15.58
C GLY A 115 -3.17 -32.05 -15.19
N GLU A 116 -2.86 -32.82 -14.16
CA GLU A 116 -3.84 -33.52 -13.35
C GLU A 116 -3.75 -33.06 -11.91
N GLU A 117 -4.90 -32.77 -11.33
CA GLU A 117 -5.06 -32.30 -9.96
C GLU A 117 -5.97 -33.26 -9.20
N ARG A 118 -5.57 -33.58 -7.97
CA ARG A 118 -6.44 -34.14 -6.95
C ARG A 118 -6.73 -33.05 -5.91
N LEU A 119 -7.92 -32.48 -5.98
CA LEU A 119 -8.46 -31.52 -5.02
C LEU A 119 -9.20 -32.27 -3.92
N THR A 120 -8.83 -32.05 -2.66
CA THR A 120 -9.65 -32.45 -1.51
C THR A 120 -10.12 -31.20 -0.77
N TRP A 121 -11.43 -31.10 -0.55
CA TRP A 121 -12.09 -29.98 0.09
C TRP A 121 -13.03 -30.47 1.20
N ARG A 122 -12.89 -29.91 2.41
CA ARG A 122 -13.80 -30.15 3.54
C ARG A 122 -14.82 -29.03 3.60
N ASN A 123 -16.11 -29.35 3.60
CA ASN A 123 -17.19 -28.36 3.68
C ASN A 123 -17.21 -27.65 5.05
N PRO A 124 -16.82 -26.36 5.15
CA PRO A 124 -16.84 -25.63 6.41
C PRO A 124 -18.23 -25.09 6.78
N ALA A 125 -19.22 -25.21 5.90
CA ALA A 125 -20.55 -24.69 6.15
C ALA A 125 -21.40 -25.65 6.99
N GLY A 126 -22.24 -25.08 7.87
CA GLY A 126 -23.25 -25.84 8.62
C GLY A 126 -24.42 -26.37 7.78
N VAL A 127 -24.29 -26.40 6.44
CA VAL A 127 -25.30 -26.89 5.50
C VAL A 127 -24.65 -27.75 4.41
N ALA A 128 -25.43 -28.66 3.82
CA ALA A 128 -24.96 -29.48 2.71
C ALA A 128 -24.80 -28.66 1.42
N VAL A 129 -23.82 -29.01 0.60
CA VAL A 129 -23.42 -28.28 -0.62
C VAL A 129 -23.48 -29.21 -1.83
N SER A 130 -24.17 -28.80 -2.89
CA SER A 130 -24.26 -29.56 -4.17
C SER A 130 -23.66 -28.83 -5.36
N ARG A 131 -23.23 -27.59 -5.16
CA ARG A 131 -22.66 -26.73 -6.21
C ARG A 131 -21.37 -26.12 -5.68
N VAL A 132 -20.29 -26.33 -6.42
CA VAL A 132 -18.94 -25.92 -6.03
C VAL A 132 -18.36 -25.07 -7.15
N PRO A 133 -18.16 -23.76 -6.95
CA PRO A 133 -17.50 -22.92 -7.92
C PRO A 133 -15.99 -23.17 -7.95
N LEU A 134 -15.41 -23.21 -9.16
CA LEU A 134 -13.96 -23.18 -9.38
C LEU A 134 -13.59 -21.93 -10.18
N HIS A 135 -12.55 -21.22 -9.76
CA HIS A 135 -11.90 -20.19 -10.54
C HIS A 135 -10.98 -20.81 -11.60
N LEU A 136 -11.10 -20.28 -12.81
CA LEU A 136 -10.28 -20.54 -13.99
C LEU A 136 -9.67 -19.21 -14.47
N TYR A 137 -9.01 -18.49 -13.54
CA TYR A 137 -8.57 -17.10 -13.72
C TYR A 137 -7.83 -16.82 -15.04
N LEU A 138 -7.04 -17.77 -15.56
CA LEU A 138 -6.33 -17.64 -16.84
C LEU A 138 -7.28 -17.34 -18.02
N ASN A 139 -8.56 -17.72 -17.94
CA ASN A 139 -9.56 -17.43 -18.97
C ASN A 139 -9.95 -15.96 -19.09
N ALA A 140 -9.55 -15.11 -18.13
CA ALA A 140 -9.60 -13.66 -18.32
C ALA A 140 -8.73 -13.19 -19.50
N PHE A 141 -7.77 -14.01 -19.92
CA PHE A 141 -6.83 -13.73 -21.00
C PHE A 141 -7.11 -14.56 -22.27
N ALA A 142 -8.26 -15.24 -22.33
CA ALA A 142 -8.61 -16.15 -23.42
C ALA A 142 -9.08 -15.43 -24.68
N ASN A 143 -9.67 -14.24 -24.53
CA ASN A 143 -10.22 -13.47 -25.62
C ASN A 143 -10.42 -12.01 -25.21
N GLU A 144 -10.50 -11.14 -26.19
CA GLU A 144 -10.72 -9.70 -26.06
C GLU A 144 -11.95 -9.26 -25.27
N GLY A 145 -12.97 -10.12 -25.20
CA GLY A 145 -14.27 -9.83 -24.63
C GLY A 145 -14.46 -10.29 -23.19
N SER A 146 -13.45 -10.86 -22.52
CA SER A 146 -13.53 -11.17 -21.09
C SER A 146 -13.85 -9.90 -20.27
N THR A 147 -14.44 -10.06 -19.09
CA THR A 147 -14.79 -8.93 -18.22
C THR A 147 -13.54 -8.15 -17.85
N TRP A 148 -12.49 -8.85 -17.45
CA TRP A 148 -11.18 -8.27 -17.17
C TRP A 148 -10.67 -7.39 -18.33
N LEU A 149 -10.69 -7.89 -19.57
CA LEU A 149 -10.16 -7.13 -20.70
C LEU A 149 -11.01 -5.93 -21.09
N GLN A 150 -12.33 -6.04 -20.98
CA GLN A 150 -13.21 -4.90 -21.21
C GLN A 150 -12.97 -3.80 -20.17
N GLU A 151 -12.80 -4.17 -18.91
CA GLU A 151 -12.52 -3.22 -17.82
C GLU A 151 -11.15 -2.57 -17.96
N ALA A 152 -10.12 -3.34 -18.28
CA ALA A 152 -8.76 -2.82 -18.50
C ALA A 152 -8.73 -1.77 -19.63
N ARG A 153 -9.45 -2.02 -20.74
CA ARG A 153 -9.61 -1.06 -21.85
C ARG A 153 -10.33 0.22 -21.41
N ARG A 154 -11.46 0.08 -20.72
CA ARG A 154 -12.32 1.23 -20.34
C ARG A 154 -11.65 2.15 -19.32
N SER A 155 -10.95 1.56 -18.35
CA SER A 155 -10.31 2.31 -17.28
C SER A 155 -8.99 2.95 -17.69
N GLY A 156 -8.40 2.52 -18.81
CA GLY A 156 -7.00 2.85 -19.17
C GLY A 156 -6.00 2.22 -18.19
N PHE A 157 -6.44 1.26 -17.37
CA PHE A 157 -5.62 0.53 -16.43
C PHE A 157 -4.51 -0.22 -17.17
N ARG A 158 -3.30 -0.19 -16.60
CA ARG A 158 -2.05 -0.69 -17.21
C ARG A 158 -1.69 -0.19 -18.61
N ARG A 159 -2.33 0.91 -19.07
CA ARG A 159 -2.20 1.45 -20.46
C ARG A 159 -2.22 0.32 -21.48
N PHE A 160 -3.15 -0.62 -21.31
CA PHE A 160 -3.23 -1.78 -22.18
C PHE A 160 -3.75 -1.35 -23.56
N ASP A 161 -2.80 -1.11 -24.45
CA ASP A 161 -3.04 -0.83 -25.86
C ASP A 161 -3.07 -2.16 -26.61
N LEU A 162 -4.29 -2.61 -26.92
CA LEU A 162 -4.51 -3.83 -27.66
C LEU A 162 -4.01 -3.78 -29.08
N GLU A 163 -4.16 -2.63 -29.75
CA GLU A 163 -3.73 -2.49 -31.14
C GLU A 163 -2.22 -2.75 -31.22
N ARG A 164 -1.45 -2.09 -30.34
CA ARG A 164 -0.01 -2.31 -30.23
C ARG A 164 0.35 -3.71 -29.78
N PHE A 165 -0.47 -4.35 -28.93
CA PHE A 165 -0.22 -5.71 -28.49
C PHE A 165 -0.37 -6.72 -29.64
N HIS A 166 -1.36 -6.52 -30.51
CA HIS A 166 -1.55 -7.28 -31.74
C HIS A 166 -0.49 -7.00 -32.81
N GLU A 167 0.07 -5.79 -32.87
CA GLU A 167 1.20 -5.48 -33.75
C GLU A 167 2.47 -6.27 -33.40
N VAL A 168 2.65 -6.61 -32.11
CA VAL A 168 3.85 -7.29 -31.61
C VAL A 168 3.68 -8.81 -31.54
N PHE A 169 2.47 -9.31 -31.28
CA PHE A 169 2.21 -10.73 -31.10
C PHE A 169 1.01 -11.22 -31.91
N ASP A 170 1.25 -12.15 -32.83
CA ASP A 170 0.19 -12.76 -33.66
C ASP A 170 -0.82 -13.58 -32.84
N ASP A 171 -0.37 -14.20 -31.74
CA ASP A 171 -1.21 -15.05 -30.88
C ASP A 171 -0.89 -14.83 -29.38
N PRO A 172 -1.40 -13.74 -28.78
CA PRO A 172 -1.03 -13.36 -27.43
C PRO A 172 -1.81 -14.10 -26.33
N TRP A 173 -2.86 -14.84 -26.68
CA TRP A 173 -3.88 -15.31 -25.74
C TRP A 173 -3.45 -16.49 -24.87
N GLY A 174 -3.98 -16.51 -23.65
CA GLY A 174 -3.83 -17.62 -22.70
C GLY A 174 -5.18 -18.09 -22.18
N TRP A 175 -5.30 -19.38 -21.88
CA TRP A 175 -6.57 -20.00 -21.50
C TRP A 175 -6.31 -21.28 -20.72
N ILE A 176 -7.33 -21.74 -20.00
CA ILE A 176 -7.37 -23.02 -19.30
C ILE A 176 -8.75 -23.66 -19.51
N ASP A 177 -8.77 -24.94 -19.85
CA ASP A 177 -9.98 -25.73 -19.97
C ASP A 177 -9.90 -26.96 -19.07
N LEU A 178 -11.05 -27.34 -18.50
CA LEU A 178 -11.23 -28.60 -17.81
C LEU A 178 -11.46 -29.70 -18.86
N ASP A 179 -10.59 -30.70 -18.90
CA ASP A 179 -10.72 -31.84 -19.80
C ASP A 179 -11.68 -32.89 -19.20
N ALA A 180 -11.61 -33.13 -17.89
CA ALA A 180 -12.52 -34.00 -17.15
C ALA A 180 -12.52 -33.69 -15.64
N VAL A 181 -13.68 -33.87 -15.00
CA VAL A 181 -13.86 -33.77 -13.54
C VAL A 181 -14.58 -35.01 -13.04
N ARG A 182 -13.96 -35.73 -12.09
CA ARG A 182 -14.52 -36.96 -11.51
C ARG A 182 -14.42 -36.93 -9.99
N THR A 183 -15.42 -37.47 -9.31
CA THR A 183 -15.36 -37.70 -7.85
C THR A 183 -14.44 -38.87 -7.53
N GLU A 184 -13.81 -38.86 -6.35
CA GLU A 184 -13.12 -40.02 -5.80
C GLU A 184 -13.74 -40.42 -4.44
N PRO A 185 -13.82 -41.73 -4.12
CA PRO A 185 -13.39 -42.88 -4.93
C PRO A 185 -14.44 -43.36 -5.95
N ALA A 186 -15.62 -42.73 -6.00
CA ALA A 186 -16.76 -43.25 -6.79
C ALA A 186 -16.56 -43.17 -8.32
N GLY A 187 -15.68 -42.30 -8.81
CA GLY A 187 -15.41 -42.13 -10.24
C GLY A 187 -16.55 -41.46 -11.03
N GLU A 188 -17.57 -40.94 -10.33
CA GLU A 188 -18.74 -40.29 -10.95
C GLU A 188 -18.30 -39.00 -11.65
N GLU A 189 -18.70 -38.83 -12.91
CA GLU A 189 -18.45 -37.61 -13.69
C GLU A 189 -19.24 -36.43 -13.11
N VAL A 190 -18.57 -35.28 -12.98
CA VAL A 190 -19.15 -34.06 -12.42
C VAL A 190 -19.31 -33.06 -13.55
N PRO A 191 -20.53 -32.73 -14.01
CA PRO A 191 -20.72 -31.70 -15.02
C PRO A 191 -20.43 -30.31 -14.46
N TRP A 192 -19.93 -29.42 -15.33
CA TRP A 192 -19.69 -28.01 -15.02
C TRP A 192 -20.20 -27.09 -16.11
N ARG A 193 -20.31 -25.79 -15.78
CA ARG A 193 -20.60 -24.73 -16.75
C ARG A 193 -19.94 -23.42 -16.32
N PRO A 194 -19.51 -22.56 -17.26
CA PRO A 194 -19.15 -21.17 -16.94
C PRO A 194 -20.32 -20.43 -16.28
N VAL A 195 -20.01 -19.55 -15.33
CA VAL A 195 -20.98 -18.69 -14.64
C VAL A 195 -20.43 -17.28 -14.46
N GLN A 196 -21.30 -16.28 -14.58
CA GLN A 196 -20.93 -14.85 -14.56
C GLN A 196 -21.87 -14.09 -13.63
N PRO A 197 -21.70 -14.24 -12.31
CA PRO A 197 -22.64 -13.71 -11.33
C PRO A 197 -22.62 -12.17 -11.24
N ASP A 198 -21.56 -11.53 -11.72
CA ASP A 198 -21.34 -10.09 -11.56
C ASP A 198 -21.93 -9.26 -12.70
N ASP A 199 -21.78 -9.68 -13.97
CA ASP A 199 -22.25 -8.89 -15.14
C ASP A 199 -22.96 -9.70 -16.24
N GLY A 200 -23.01 -11.04 -16.14
CA GLY A 200 -23.62 -11.91 -17.15
C GLY A 200 -22.85 -12.00 -18.48
N ASN A 201 -21.59 -11.58 -18.56
CA ASN A 201 -20.81 -11.55 -19.79
C ASN A 201 -20.49 -12.96 -20.34
N PRO A 202 -21.11 -13.42 -21.44
CA PRO A 202 -20.95 -14.80 -21.91
C PRO A 202 -19.54 -15.11 -22.47
N LEU A 203 -18.71 -14.09 -22.68
CA LEU A 203 -17.32 -14.24 -23.14
C LEU A 203 -16.33 -14.43 -21.99
N ASP A 204 -16.76 -14.23 -20.74
CA ASP A 204 -15.95 -14.50 -19.57
C ASP A 204 -16.12 -15.96 -19.10
N ARG A 205 -15.00 -16.66 -18.96
CA ARG A 205 -14.95 -18.06 -18.49
C ARG A 205 -13.99 -18.23 -17.30
N SER A 206 -13.74 -17.16 -16.56
CA SER A 206 -12.83 -17.16 -15.40
C SER A 206 -13.44 -17.83 -14.16
N LEU A 207 -14.71 -18.21 -14.22
CA LEU A 207 -15.42 -18.91 -13.15
C LEU A 207 -16.34 -19.99 -13.74
N VAL A 208 -16.33 -21.18 -13.13
CA VAL A 208 -17.24 -22.29 -13.47
C VAL A 208 -17.95 -22.80 -12.22
N GLU A 209 -19.16 -23.34 -12.39
CA GLU A 209 -19.93 -24.00 -11.33
C GLU A 209 -19.97 -25.51 -11.61
N LEU A 210 -19.40 -26.32 -10.71
CA LEU A 210 -19.55 -27.76 -10.69
C LEU A 210 -20.90 -28.14 -10.10
N ARG A 211 -21.60 -29.13 -10.69
CA ARG A 211 -22.82 -29.71 -10.13
C ARG A 211 -22.54 -31.13 -9.65
N LEU A 212 -22.44 -31.30 -8.33
CA LEU A 212 -22.09 -32.58 -7.73
C LEU A 212 -23.23 -33.60 -7.87
N PRO A 213 -22.92 -34.88 -8.14
CA PRO A 213 -23.93 -35.95 -8.17
C PRO A 213 -24.53 -36.21 -6.78
N ARG A 214 -23.75 -35.96 -5.71
CA ARG A 214 -24.18 -36.11 -4.31
C ARG A 214 -23.81 -34.84 -3.52
N PRO A 215 -24.71 -34.31 -2.69
CA PRO A 215 -24.39 -33.21 -1.78
C PRO A 215 -23.29 -33.61 -0.79
N VAL A 216 -22.36 -32.69 -0.51
CA VAL A 216 -21.36 -32.82 0.56
C VAL A 216 -21.99 -32.32 1.85
N PRO A 217 -22.17 -33.15 2.90
CA PRO A 217 -22.75 -32.71 4.17
C PRO A 217 -21.81 -31.71 4.89
N PRO A 218 -22.28 -31.03 5.96
CA PRO A 218 -21.41 -30.27 6.86
C PRO A 218 -20.22 -31.12 7.33
N ASP A 219 -19.01 -30.55 7.32
CA ASP A 219 -17.73 -31.22 7.64
C ASP A 219 -17.39 -32.43 6.75
N GLY A 220 -18.21 -32.71 5.73
CA GLY A 220 -17.97 -33.76 4.74
C GLY A 220 -16.81 -33.43 3.82
N LEU A 221 -16.14 -34.48 3.34
CA LEU A 221 -15.05 -34.37 2.37
C LEU A 221 -15.57 -34.58 0.95
N LEU A 222 -15.10 -33.72 0.05
CA LEU A 222 -15.17 -33.88 -1.39
C LEU A 222 -13.75 -34.10 -1.91
N THR A 223 -13.54 -35.17 -2.66
CA THR A 223 -12.31 -35.35 -3.45
C THR A 223 -12.67 -35.37 -4.93
N LEU A 224 -12.01 -34.52 -5.70
CA LEU A 224 -12.13 -34.43 -7.15
C LEU A 224 -10.79 -34.75 -7.81
N ARG A 225 -10.82 -35.56 -8.86
CA ARG A 225 -9.74 -35.67 -9.83
C ARG A 225 -10.10 -34.85 -11.06
N ILE A 226 -9.26 -33.88 -11.38
CA ILE A 226 -9.45 -32.88 -12.42
C ILE A 226 -8.29 -32.98 -13.40
N SER A 227 -8.55 -33.31 -14.66
CA SER A 227 -7.57 -33.17 -15.74
C SER A 227 -7.85 -31.88 -16.49
N PHE A 228 -6.82 -31.11 -16.80
CA PHE A 228 -6.95 -29.83 -17.47
C PHE A 228 -5.79 -29.57 -18.42
N SER A 229 -6.07 -28.74 -19.42
CA SER A 229 -5.11 -28.28 -20.39
C SER A 229 -5.20 -26.77 -20.54
N GLY A 230 -4.09 -26.15 -20.95
CA GLY A 230 -4.08 -24.71 -21.11
C GLY A 230 -2.87 -24.20 -21.86
N ARG A 231 -2.85 -22.89 -21.99
CA ARG A 231 -1.79 -22.15 -22.65
C ARG A 231 -1.56 -20.82 -21.95
N LEU A 232 -0.31 -20.48 -21.73
CA LEU A 232 0.07 -19.22 -21.10
C LEU A 232 -0.01 -18.05 -22.09
N PRO A 233 -0.49 -16.88 -21.65
CA PRO A 233 -0.53 -15.70 -22.51
C PRO A 233 0.89 -15.18 -22.77
N ARG A 234 1.01 -14.26 -23.72
CA ARG A 234 2.17 -13.34 -23.74
C ARG A 234 2.07 -12.41 -22.53
N PRO A 235 3.18 -11.98 -21.90
CA PRO A 235 3.12 -11.10 -20.75
C PRO A 235 2.41 -9.78 -21.08
N PHE A 236 1.22 -9.60 -20.51
CA PHE A 236 0.56 -8.30 -20.46
C PHE A 236 0.12 -7.89 -19.05
N ALA A 237 -0.20 -8.86 -18.20
CA ALA A 237 -0.40 -8.68 -16.77
C ALA A 237 -0.23 -10.02 -16.03
N ARG A 238 0.45 -10.02 -14.87
CA ARG A 238 0.43 -11.04 -13.79
C ARG A 238 0.98 -12.45 -14.09
N THR A 239 1.01 -12.86 -15.35
CA THR A 239 1.44 -14.20 -15.79
C THR A 239 1.82 -14.17 -17.27
N GLY A 240 2.57 -15.17 -17.74
CA GLY A 240 2.82 -15.35 -19.18
C GLY A 240 4.26 -15.72 -19.55
N CYS A 241 4.44 -15.96 -20.84
CA CYS A 241 5.68 -16.47 -21.43
C CYS A 241 6.25 -15.56 -22.54
N VAL A 242 7.51 -15.16 -22.38
CA VAL A 242 8.26 -14.44 -23.41
C VAL A 242 9.70 -14.93 -23.43
N ASP A 243 10.24 -15.13 -24.64
CA ASP A 243 11.59 -15.64 -24.88
C ASP A 243 11.92 -16.92 -24.09
N ARG A 244 12.77 -16.78 -23.06
CA ARG A 244 13.32 -17.85 -22.22
C ARG A 244 12.79 -17.79 -20.79
N TYR A 245 11.62 -17.19 -20.60
CA TYR A 245 11.00 -16.96 -19.29
C TYR A 245 9.49 -17.18 -19.36
N CYS A 246 8.98 -17.96 -18.41
CA CYS A 246 7.55 -18.15 -18.18
C CYS A 246 7.27 -17.98 -16.69
N LEU A 247 6.51 -16.94 -16.34
CA LEU A 247 5.82 -16.90 -15.06
C LEU A 247 4.50 -17.66 -15.21
N VAL A 248 4.30 -18.65 -14.34
CA VAL A 248 3.13 -19.54 -14.37
C VAL A 248 2.31 -19.29 -13.11
N GLY A 249 1.50 -18.24 -13.17
CA GLY A 249 0.53 -17.87 -12.15
C GLY A 249 -0.91 -18.16 -12.59
N GLN A 250 -1.79 -18.43 -11.62
CA GLN A 250 -3.23 -18.66 -11.84
C GLN A 250 -3.56 -19.72 -12.92
N TRP A 251 -2.78 -20.78 -12.93
CA TRP A 251 -2.68 -21.75 -14.03
C TRP A 251 -3.46 -23.05 -13.79
N PHE A 252 -4.05 -23.24 -12.61
CA PHE A 252 -4.77 -24.45 -12.22
C PHE A 252 -6.21 -24.12 -11.77
N PRO A 253 -7.14 -25.09 -11.87
CA PRO A 253 -8.50 -24.92 -11.35
C PRO A 253 -8.51 -24.76 -9.83
N LYS A 254 -9.04 -23.65 -9.33
CA LYS A 254 -8.96 -23.32 -7.89
C LYS A 254 -10.34 -23.23 -7.26
N VAL A 255 -10.59 -23.94 -6.16
CA VAL A 255 -11.89 -23.85 -5.48
C VAL A 255 -12.12 -22.44 -4.91
N ALA A 256 -13.32 -21.90 -5.10
CA ALA A 256 -13.72 -20.64 -4.47
C ALA A 256 -13.82 -20.79 -2.95
N VAL A 257 -13.73 -19.69 -2.20
CA VAL A 257 -13.87 -19.74 -0.73
C VAL A 257 -15.34 -19.86 -0.34
N LEU A 258 -15.69 -20.85 0.49
CA LEU A 258 -17.01 -20.93 1.12
C LEU A 258 -16.96 -20.22 2.48
N GLU A 259 -17.47 -18.99 2.54
CA GLU A 259 -17.56 -18.22 3.77
C GLU A 259 -18.74 -18.74 4.62
N PRO A 260 -18.52 -19.34 5.81
CA PRO A 260 -19.60 -19.73 6.70
C PRO A 260 -20.29 -18.51 7.32
N LYS A 261 -21.44 -18.74 7.96
CA LYS A 261 -22.15 -17.69 8.70
C LYS A 261 -21.22 -17.03 9.74
N GLY A 262 -21.22 -15.71 9.77
CA GLY A 262 -20.39 -14.89 10.65
C GLY A 262 -19.09 -14.41 10.01
N THR A 263 -18.57 -15.11 8.98
CA THR A 263 -17.38 -14.67 8.26
C THR A 263 -17.68 -13.40 7.49
N ARG A 264 -16.93 -12.34 7.76
CA ARG A 264 -17.02 -11.05 7.04
C ARG A 264 -18.46 -10.53 6.91
N GLY A 265 -19.22 -10.64 8.00
CA GLY A 265 -20.62 -10.19 8.07
C GLY A 265 -21.63 -11.07 7.31
N ALA A 266 -21.27 -12.28 6.91
CA ALA A 266 -22.19 -13.19 6.24
C ALA A 266 -23.32 -13.67 7.18
N GLU A 267 -24.58 -13.38 6.85
CA GLU A 267 -25.74 -13.87 7.62
C GLU A 267 -26.03 -15.36 7.38
N ARG A 268 -25.59 -15.87 6.24
CA ARG A 268 -25.68 -17.27 5.81
C ARG A 268 -24.40 -17.67 5.06
N ALA A 269 -24.15 -18.97 4.95
CA ALA A 269 -23.03 -19.46 4.15
C ALA A 269 -23.14 -18.96 2.70
N ARG A 270 -22.03 -18.48 2.12
CA ARG A 270 -21.97 -17.96 0.76
C ARG A 270 -20.62 -18.27 0.12
N TRP A 271 -20.62 -18.52 -1.18
CA TRP A 271 -19.39 -18.62 -1.95
C TRP A 271 -18.88 -17.22 -2.29
N ALA A 272 -17.59 -16.96 -2.07
CA ALA A 272 -16.89 -15.85 -2.67
C ALA A 272 -16.47 -16.25 -4.10
N ALA A 273 -17.45 -16.28 -5.00
CA ALA A 273 -17.29 -16.78 -6.36
C ALA A 273 -17.57 -15.65 -7.36
N ARG A 274 -16.63 -14.71 -7.48
CA ARG A 274 -16.66 -13.64 -8.48
C ARG A 274 -15.84 -14.00 -9.71
N GLN A 275 -16.24 -13.51 -10.86
CA GLN A 275 -15.38 -13.58 -12.06
C GLN A 275 -14.18 -12.64 -11.90
N PHE A 276 -13.16 -12.78 -12.75
CA PHE A 276 -11.95 -11.99 -12.62
C PHE A 276 -12.15 -10.57 -13.15
N HIS A 277 -11.94 -9.58 -12.27
CA HIS A 277 -12.05 -8.15 -12.58
C HIS A 277 -10.67 -7.49 -12.67
N ALA A 278 -10.54 -6.44 -13.47
CA ALA A 278 -9.24 -5.84 -13.77
C ALA A 278 -8.58 -5.15 -12.56
N ALA A 279 -9.42 -4.56 -11.69
CA ALA A 279 -9.02 -3.68 -10.59
C ALA A 279 -8.70 -4.41 -9.28
N THR A 280 -8.77 -5.74 -9.23
CA THR A 280 -8.56 -6.54 -8.01
C THR A 280 -7.68 -7.74 -8.34
N GLU A 281 -7.03 -8.35 -7.35
CA GLU A 281 -6.38 -9.66 -7.49
C GLU A 281 -7.32 -10.81 -7.05
N PHE A 282 -6.78 -11.77 -6.30
CA PHE A 282 -7.31 -13.11 -6.12
C PHE A 282 -7.85 -13.32 -4.70
N TYR A 283 -8.68 -14.34 -4.54
CA TYR A 283 -9.13 -14.76 -3.22
C TYR A 283 -9.32 -16.27 -3.18
N ALA A 284 -8.68 -16.91 -2.21
CA ALA A 284 -8.66 -18.35 -2.05
C ALA A 284 -8.47 -18.74 -0.58
N ASP A 285 -8.87 -19.96 -0.24
CA ASP A 285 -8.76 -20.50 1.12
C ASP A 285 -7.35 -21.06 1.33
N PHE A 286 -6.91 -21.12 2.58
CA PHE A 286 -5.63 -21.75 2.91
C PHE A 286 -5.68 -23.24 2.57
N ALA A 287 -4.62 -23.71 1.91
CA ALA A 287 -4.50 -25.06 1.40
C ALA A 287 -3.09 -25.63 1.60
N ASP A 288 -3.02 -26.96 1.62
CA ASP A 288 -1.77 -27.71 1.54
C ASP A 288 -1.53 -28.11 0.07
N TYR A 289 -0.35 -27.81 -0.46
CA TYR A 289 0.07 -28.06 -1.85
C TYR A 289 1.19 -29.10 -1.91
N ASP A 290 1.03 -30.08 -2.80
CA ASP A 290 2.05 -31.04 -3.23
C ASP A 290 2.08 -31.06 -4.76
N VAL A 291 3.03 -30.33 -5.36
CA VAL A 291 3.02 -30.03 -6.79
C VAL A 291 4.28 -30.59 -7.44
N THR A 292 4.09 -31.39 -8.49
CA THR A 292 5.17 -31.87 -9.36
C THR A 292 5.12 -31.18 -10.71
N ILE A 293 6.17 -30.45 -11.04
CA ILE A 293 6.32 -29.68 -12.28
C ILE A 293 7.33 -30.40 -13.17
N GLU A 294 6.90 -30.80 -14.37
CA GLU A 294 7.75 -31.33 -15.42
C GLU A 294 8.07 -30.23 -16.43
N ALA A 295 9.37 -29.92 -16.60
CA ALA A 295 9.85 -28.90 -17.51
C ALA A 295 11.04 -29.42 -18.35
N PRO A 296 11.35 -28.84 -19.52
CA PRO A 296 12.48 -29.29 -20.33
C PRO A 296 13.82 -29.18 -19.58
N ALA A 297 14.71 -30.15 -19.78
CA ALA A 297 16.04 -30.10 -19.17
C ALA A 297 16.79 -28.82 -19.56
N GLY A 298 17.55 -28.26 -18.61
CA GLY A 298 18.28 -27.00 -18.78
C GLY A 298 17.45 -25.73 -18.53
N TRP A 299 16.19 -25.86 -18.13
CA TRP A 299 15.41 -24.78 -17.56
C TRP A 299 15.43 -24.87 -16.03
N LEU A 300 15.65 -23.74 -15.38
CA LEU A 300 15.50 -23.56 -13.94
C LEU A 300 14.01 -23.51 -13.61
N VAL A 301 13.62 -24.22 -12.54
CA VAL A 301 12.26 -24.21 -11.99
C VAL A 301 12.35 -23.78 -10.53
N ALA A 302 11.62 -22.73 -10.17
CA ALA A 302 11.44 -22.28 -8.79
C ALA A 302 9.95 -21.97 -8.54
N ALA A 303 9.47 -22.17 -7.33
CA ALA A 303 8.03 -22.16 -7.05
C ALA A 303 7.72 -21.70 -5.63
N THR A 304 6.42 -21.52 -5.36
CA THR A 304 5.85 -21.55 -4.02
C THR A 304 6.28 -22.82 -3.30
N GLY A 305 6.73 -22.67 -2.06
CA GLY A 305 7.11 -23.78 -1.20
C GLY A 305 8.51 -24.33 -1.39
N ARG A 306 8.78 -25.37 -0.61
CA ARG A 306 10.09 -26.01 -0.55
C ARG A 306 10.22 -27.07 -1.62
N ARG A 307 11.37 -27.11 -2.31
CA ARG A 307 11.73 -28.19 -3.24
C ARG A 307 12.03 -29.49 -2.46
N GLU A 308 11.41 -30.58 -2.89
CA GLU A 308 11.58 -31.90 -2.28
C GLU A 308 12.54 -32.77 -3.10
N GLY A 309 13.77 -32.90 -2.60
CA GLY A 309 14.81 -33.70 -3.24
C GLY A 309 15.34 -33.10 -4.55
N ASP A 310 16.22 -33.84 -5.21
CA ASP A 310 16.76 -33.47 -6.51
C ASP A 310 15.75 -33.72 -7.64
N PRO A 311 15.77 -32.91 -8.72
CA PRO A 311 14.91 -33.13 -9.88
C PRO A 311 15.15 -34.50 -10.52
N ILE A 312 14.08 -35.16 -10.94
CA ILE A 312 14.14 -36.52 -11.53
C ILE A 312 14.03 -36.42 -13.05
N ALA A 313 15.04 -36.94 -13.77
CA ALA A 313 15.01 -36.98 -15.22
C ALA A 313 13.98 -37.98 -15.76
N THR A 314 13.33 -37.63 -16.87
CA THR A 314 12.41 -38.50 -17.60
C THR A 314 13.06 -39.05 -18.87
N ASP A 315 12.42 -40.05 -19.47
CA ASP A 315 12.78 -40.59 -20.79
C ASP A 315 12.52 -39.60 -21.96
N ARG A 316 11.82 -38.48 -21.69
CA ARG A 316 11.45 -37.46 -22.67
C ARG A 316 12.43 -36.28 -22.74
N GLY A 317 13.54 -36.33 -22.00
CA GLY A 317 14.49 -35.22 -21.90
C GLY A 317 13.97 -34.04 -21.06
N THR A 318 13.01 -34.29 -20.16
CA THR A 318 12.48 -33.32 -19.18
C THR A 318 12.97 -33.66 -17.77
N LEU A 319 12.81 -32.73 -16.84
CA LEU A 319 13.06 -32.91 -15.41
C LEU A 319 11.75 -32.70 -14.64
N ARG A 320 11.48 -33.58 -13.67
CA ARG A 320 10.36 -33.46 -12.71
C ARG A 320 10.87 -32.84 -11.41
N HIS A 321 10.30 -31.71 -11.01
CA HIS A 321 10.60 -30.97 -9.79
C HIS A 321 9.40 -31.03 -8.86
N ARG A 322 9.56 -31.54 -7.63
CA ARG A 322 8.48 -31.61 -6.65
C ARG A 322 8.63 -30.51 -5.62
N PHE A 323 7.52 -29.84 -5.30
CA PHE A 323 7.44 -28.79 -4.30
C PHE A 323 6.30 -29.05 -3.32
N ARG A 324 6.52 -28.68 -2.05
CA ARG A 324 5.50 -28.76 -1.02
C ARG A 324 5.40 -27.47 -0.22
N GLN A 325 4.18 -27.04 0.04
CA GLN A 325 3.88 -25.93 0.92
C GLN A 325 2.61 -26.20 1.69
N ARG A 326 2.60 -25.90 2.99
CA ARG A 326 1.40 -26.03 3.82
C ARG A 326 0.82 -24.67 4.15
N ALA A 327 -0.50 -24.65 4.36
CA ALA A 327 -1.27 -23.50 4.83
C ALA A 327 -1.02 -22.21 4.05
N VAL A 328 -1.02 -22.26 2.71
CA VAL A 328 -0.95 -21.08 1.83
C VAL A 328 -2.17 -21.03 0.91
N HIS A 329 -2.56 -19.88 0.38
CA HIS A 329 -3.79 -19.74 -0.43
C HIS A 329 -3.55 -19.77 -1.95
N ASP A 330 -2.31 -19.84 -2.42
CA ASP A 330 -2.00 -19.89 -3.85
C ASP A 330 -0.70 -20.63 -4.15
N PHE A 331 -0.50 -20.98 -5.42
CA PHE A 331 0.70 -21.67 -5.90
C PHE A 331 1.11 -21.15 -7.29
N ALA A 332 2.30 -20.55 -7.37
CA ALA A 332 2.90 -20.11 -8.61
C ALA A 332 4.30 -20.70 -8.78
N PHE A 333 4.78 -20.69 -10.03
CA PHE A 333 6.15 -21.06 -10.33
C PHE A 333 6.68 -20.31 -11.55
N VAL A 334 8.00 -20.32 -11.68
CA VAL A 334 8.72 -19.81 -12.83
C VAL A 334 9.46 -20.95 -13.50
N VAL A 335 9.45 -20.95 -14.84
CA VAL A 335 10.33 -21.78 -15.67
C VAL A 335 11.17 -20.83 -16.51
N ALA A 336 12.48 -20.80 -16.27
CA ALA A 336 13.38 -19.83 -16.89
C ALA A 336 14.70 -20.46 -17.36
N ARG A 337 15.29 -19.89 -18.41
CA ARG A 337 16.62 -20.29 -18.91
C ARG A 337 17.53 -19.08 -18.97
N ASP A 338 18.82 -19.30 -18.71
CA ASP A 338 19.86 -18.27 -18.50
C ASP A 338 19.63 -17.44 -17.22
N PHE A 339 19.13 -18.12 -16.19
CA PHE A 339 18.91 -17.62 -14.84
C PHE A 339 19.75 -18.43 -13.87
N GLU A 340 20.07 -17.80 -12.74
CA GLU A 340 20.67 -18.44 -11.59
C GLU A 340 19.71 -18.43 -10.40
N GLU A 341 19.79 -19.47 -9.58
CA GLU A 341 19.18 -19.54 -8.26
C GLU A 341 20.29 -19.38 -7.22
N ILE A 342 20.22 -18.34 -6.41
CA ILE A 342 21.15 -18.09 -5.31
C ILE A 342 20.38 -18.18 -4.01
N VAL A 343 20.82 -19.06 -3.11
CA VAL A 343 20.17 -19.27 -1.82
C VAL A 343 20.96 -18.58 -0.72
N SER A 344 20.26 -17.91 0.19
CA SER A 344 20.81 -17.47 1.48
C SER A 344 19.85 -17.79 2.61
N GLU A 345 20.36 -17.88 3.82
CA GLU A 345 19.54 -18.06 5.01
C GLU A 345 19.44 -16.73 5.78
N HIS A 346 18.25 -16.43 6.30
CA HIS A 346 18.02 -15.30 7.20
C HIS A 346 17.14 -15.76 8.37
N ASP A 347 17.45 -15.32 9.59
CA ASP A 347 16.67 -15.66 10.80
C ASP A 347 15.89 -14.42 11.28
N PRO A 348 14.65 -14.22 10.80
CA PRO A 348 13.85 -13.08 11.20
C PRO A 348 13.40 -13.20 12.67
N PRO A 349 13.22 -12.08 13.38
CA PRO A 349 12.79 -12.09 14.77
C PRO A 349 11.46 -12.83 14.99
N GLY A 350 11.46 -13.76 15.96
CA GLY A 350 10.28 -14.49 16.41
C GLY A 350 10.49 -16.01 16.41
N PRO A 351 9.47 -16.79 16.81
CA PRO A 351 9.57 -18.26 16.89
C PRO A 351 9.53 -18.97 15.51
N GLY A 352 9.54 -18.23 14.41
CA GLY A 352 9.50 -18.79 13.05
C GLY A 352 10.78 -19.54 12.69
N GLY A 353 11.93 -19.07 13.19
CA GLY A 353 13.27 -19.58 12.91
C GLY A 353 13.78 -19.25 11.49
N PRO A 354 14.94 -19.81 11.08
CA PRO A 354 15.57 -19.46 9.82
C PRO A 354 14.70 -19.74 8.59
N VAL A 355 14.82 -18.85 7.61
CA VAL A 355 14.15 -18.84 6.32
C VAL A 355 15.20 -18.92 5.21
N GLU A 356 15.06 -19.90 4.32
CA GLU A 356 15.82 -19.97 3.08
C GLU A 356 15.23 -18.99 2.04
N LEU A 357 16.02 -17.99 1.65
CA LEU A 357 15.68 -17.01 0.62
C LEU A 357 16.28 -17.44 -0.71
N HIS A 358 15.44 -17.78 -1.68
CA HIS A 358 15.83 -18.23 -3.01
C HIS A 358 15.70 -17.07 -4.01
N TYR A 359 16.83 -16.46 -4.38
CA TYR A 359 16.85 -15.39 -5.38
C TYR A 359 17.01 -16.00 -6.77
N VAL A 360 16.00 -15.79 -7.62
CA VAL A 360 15.95 -16.30 -8.99
C VAL A 360 16.04 -15.12 -9.94
N LEU A 361 17.20 -14.96 -10.59
CA LEU A 361 17.50 -13.78 -11.37
C LEU A 361 18.29 -14.09 -12.65
N PRO A 362 18.17 -13.26 -13.69
CA PRO A 362 19.03 -13.31 -14.86
C PRO A 362 20.48 -13.06 -14.47
N HIS A 363 21.42 -13.75 -15.12
CA HIS A 363 22.87 -13.58 -14.87
C HIS A 363 23.33 -12.12 -14.98
N GLU A 364 22.67 -11.31 -15.83
CA GLU A 364 22.98 -9.89 -16.01
C GLU A 364 22.64 -8.98 -14.81
N PHE A 365 21.93 -9.50 -13.81
CA PHE A 365 21.54 -8.78 -12.58
C PHE A 365 22.17 -9.36 -11.31
N ALA A 366 23.08 -10.34 -11.43
CA ALA A 366 23.78 -10.99 -10.32
C ALA A 366 24.44 -9.99 -9.36
N ASP A 367 24.99 -8.90 -9.91
CA ASP A 367 25.66 -7.83 -9.18
C ASP A 367 24.74 -7.03 -8.26
N GLN A 368 23.42 -7.11 -8.48
CA GLN A 368 22.40 -6.44 -7.66
C GLN A 368 21.95 -7.27 -6.46
N LEU A 369 22.38 -8.53 -6.32
CA LEU A 369 21.96 -9.39 -5.22
C LEU A 369 22.13 -8.77 -3.82
N PRO A 370 23.24 -8.08 -3.47
CA PRO A 370 23.39 -7.46 -2.14
C PRO A 370 22.30 -6.42 -1.84
N ARG A 371 21.82 -5.70 -2.87
CA ARG A 371 20.72 -4.73 -2.75
C ARG A 371 19.41 -5.44 -2.42
N TRP A 372 19.07 -6.49 -3.16
CA TRP A 372 17.84 -7.26 -2.95
C TRP A 372 17.83 -7.98 -1.60
N ARG A 373 18.97 -8.53 -1.21
CA ARG A 373 19.17 -9.15 0.10
C ARG A 373 18.91 -8.17 1.25
N THR A 374 19.49 -6.97 1.16
CA THR A 374 19.29 -5.93 2.17
C THR A 374 17.80 -5.59 2.35
N VAL A 375 17.06 -5.46 1.25
CA VAL A 375 15.62 -5.17 1.30
C VAL A 375 14.84 -6.35 1.89
N ALA A 376 15.14 -7.57 1.46
CA ALA A 376 14.43 -8.76 1.91
C ALA A 376 14.61 -9.01 3.42
N GLU A 377 15.85 -9.00 3.88
CA GLU A 377 16.18 -9.19 5.29
C GLU A 377 15.54 -8.09 6.13
N ALA A 378 15.67 -6.81 5.76
CA ALA A 378 15.10 -5.69 6.51
C ALA A 378 13.57 -5.71 6.57
N THR A 379 12.91 -6.18 5.50
CA THR A 379 11.44 -6.31 5.45
C THR A 379 10.96 -7.37 6.44
N LEU A 380 11.54 -8.58 6.37
CA LEU A 380 11.21 -9.67 7.28
C LEU A 380 11.51 -9.31 8.74
N ASP A 381 12.62 -8.61 8.96
CA ASP A 381 13.05 -8.11 10.26
C ASP A 381 12.07 -7.11 10.87
N LEU A 382 11.65 -6.12 10.08
CA LEU A 382 10.77 -5.06 10.55
C LEU A 382 9.38 -5.61 10.88
N LEU A 383 8.81 -6.43 9.99
CA LEU A 383 7.51 -7.07 10.20
C LEU A 383 7.57 -8.09 11.34
N GLY A 384 8.65 -8.87 11.44
CA GLY A 384 8.94 -9.79 12.55
C GLY A 384 8.85 -9.11 13.92
N ARG A 385 9.46 -7.92 14.04
CA ARG A 385 9.47 -7.14 15.29
C ARG A 385 8.16 -6.40 15.58
N ARG A 386 7.53 -5.84 14.54
CA ARG A 386 6.45 -4.86 14.72
C ARG A 386 5.06 -5.42 14.47
N VAL A 387 4.92 -6.46 13.64
CA VAL A 387 3.63 -7.08 13.27
C VAL A 387 3.49 -8.47 13.90
N GLY A 388 4.37 -9.41 13.58
CA GLY A 388 4.29 -10.79 14.08
C GLY A 388 5.34 -11.69 13.41
N PRO A 389 5.45 -12.97 13.82
CA PRO A 389 6.44 -13.87 13.25
C PRO A 389 6.07 -14.36 11.84
N TYR A 390 7.08 -14.51 10.98
CA TYR A 390 6.97 -15.23 9.71
C TYR A 390 7.14 -16.75 9.95
N PRO A 391 6.13 -17.60 9.66
CA PRO A 391 6.15 -19.00 10.07
C PRO A 391 6.74 -19.96 9.02
N TYR A 392 6.94 -19.51 7.78
CA TYR A 392 7.45 -20.36 6.71
C TYR A 392 8.98 -20.42 6.68
N ARG A 393 9.52 -21.53 6.16
CA ARG A 393 10.96 -21.81 6.12
C ARG A 393 11.63 -21.49 4.79
N THR A 394 10.86 -21.06 3.81
CA THR A 394 11.36 -20.75 2.47
C THR A 394 10.58 -19.57 1.89
N LEU A 395 11.26 -18.79 1.05
CA LEU A 395 10.70 -17.69 0.29
C LEU A 395 11.48 -17.52 -1.01
N THR A 396 10.80 -17.70 -2.14
CA THR A 396 11.35 -17.48 -3.47
C THR A 396 11.13 -16.04 -3.92
N ILE A 397 12.19 -15.38 -4.41
CA ILE A 397 12.18 -14.01 -4.90
C ILE A 397 12.64 -14.04 -6.36
N VAL A 398 11.72 -13.77 -7.29
CA VAL A 398 11.98 -13.78 -8.72
C VAL A 398 12.15 -12.36 -9.24
N LEU A 399 13.20 -12.14 -10.02
CA LEU A 399 13.43 -10.90 -10.77
C LEU A 399 13.30 -11.25 -12.27
N PRO A 400 12.23 -10.81 -12.96
CA PRO A 400 12.05 -11.14 -14.37
C PRO A 400 13.05 -10.38 -15.25
N ARG A 401 13.20 -10.78 -16.52
CA ARG A 401 13.90 -9.94 -17.49
C ARG A 401 13.04 -8.71 -17.79
N LEU A 402 13.66 -7.61 -18.22
CA LEU A 402 12.93 -6.38 -18.59
C LEU A 402 11.82 -6.60 -19.64
N VAL A 403 12.02 -7.53 -20.58
CA VAL A 403 11.00 -7.91 -21.58
C VAL A 403 9.78 -8.61 -20.98
N ALA A 404 9.93 -9.20 -19.80
CA ALA A 404 8.90 -9.90 -19.04
C ALA A 404 8.37 -9.08 -17.86
N GLU A 405 8.70 -7.79 -17.76
CA GLU A 405 8.35 -6.94 -16.62
C GLU A 405 6.84 -6.87 -16.34
N ARG A 406 5.99 -7.09 -17.34
CA ARG A 406 4.53 -7.17 -17.16
C ARG A 406 4.06 -8.37 -16.31
N THR A 407 4.97 -9.25 -15.94
CA THR A 407 4.76 -10.37 -14.99
C THR A 407 5.18 -10.03 -13.56
N ALA A 408 5.87 -8.90 -13.33
CA ALA A 408 6.27 -8.43 -12.00
C ALA A 408 5.09 -7.82 -11.23
N GLY A 409 5.35 -7.50 -9.96
CA GLY A 409 4.35 -6.97 -9.04
C GLY A 409 3.35 -8.05 -8.66
N MET A 410 3.88 -9.22 -8.27
CA MET A 410 3.08 -10.38 -7.88
C MET A 410 3.59 -10.99 -6.58
N GLU A 411 2.65 -11.37 -5.73
CA GLU A 411 2.84 -11.53 -4.30
C GLU A 411 2.45 -12.92 -3.75
N TYR A 412 2.49 -13.95 -4.61
CA TYR A 412 2.13 -15.32 -4.24
C TYR A 412 2.79 -15.76 -2.91
N PRO A 413 2.13 -16.58 -2.10
CA PRO A 413 2.65 -16.96 -0.80
C PRO A 413 3.92 -17.79 -0.96
N THR A 414 4.97 -17.42 -0.23
CA THR A 414 6.35 -17.92 -0.33
C THR A 414 7.00 -17.77 -1.72
N PHE A 415 6.43 -16.94 -2.60
CA PHE A 415 6.93 -16.72 -3.97
C PHE A 415 6.56 -15.31 -4.46
N VAL A 416 7.52 -14.41 -4.55
CA VAL A 416 7.28 -13.04 -5.02
C VAL A 416 7.97 -12.77 -6.34
N VAL A 417 7.39 -11.90 -7.16
CA VAL A 417 7.98 -11.43 -8.43
C VAL A 417 8.15 -9.91 -8.35
N ALA A 418 9.38 -9.47 -8.10
CA ALA A 418 9.72 -8.06 -7.96
C ALA A 418 10.05 -7.41 -9.31
N SER A 419 10.02 -6.08 -9.37
CA SER A 419 10.41 -5.31 -10.57
C SER A 419 11.93 -5.28 -10.78
N THR A 420 12.37 -5.31 -12.03
CA THR A 420 13.79 -5.08 -12.40
C THR A 420 14.09 -3.69 -12.95
N VAL A 421 13.09 -2.81 -13.08
CA VAL A 421 13.22 -1.49 -13.74
C VAL A 421 13.91 -0.43 -12.84
N GLY A 422 14.79 -0.84 -11.94
CA GLY A 422 15.60 0.09 -11.12
C GLY A 422 16.81 0.62 -11.87
N ARG A 423 17.54 -0.26 -12.56
CA ARG A 423 18.84 0.07 -13.19
C ARG A 423 18.75 1.17 -14.24
N GLU A 424 17.72 1.13 -15.08
CA GLU A 424 17.51 2.12 -16.14
C GLU A 424 16.99 3.45 -15.59
N LEU A 425 16.18 3.42 -14.53
CA LEU A 425 15.69 4.61 -13.83
C LEU A 425 16.75 5.25 -12.92
N GLU A 426 17.85 4.56 -12.62
CA GLU A 426 18.99 5.16 -11.93
C GLU A 426 19.88 6.01 -12.86
N ALA A 427 19.61 5.99 -14.18
CA ALA A 427 20.27 6.84 -15.15
C ALA A 427 19.87 8.32 -14.98
N TRP A 428 20.77 9.24 -15.37
CA TRP A 428 20.52 10.68 -15.34
C TRP A 428 19.31 11.04 -16.25
N PRO A 429 18.29 11.79 -15.77
CA PRO A 429 18.28 12.69 -14.60
C PRO A 429 17.64 12.13 -13.31
N LEU A 430 17.24 10.86 -13.28
CA LEU A 430 16.48 10.21 -12.20
C LEU A 430 17.35 9.62 -11.08
N ARG A 431 18.60 10.10 -10.97
CA ARG A 431 19.63 9.53 -10.06
C ARG A 431 19.06 9.25 -8.67
N ALA A 432 19.15 7.98 -8.29
CA ALA A 432 18.84 7.43 -6.97
C ALA A 432 17.35 7.21 -6.61
N THR A 433 16.43 7.11 -7.57
CA THR A 433 15.08 6.59 -7.23
C THR A 433 15.17 5.12 -6.78
N ARG A 434 14.55 4.79 -5.64
CA ARG A 434 14.58 3.45 -5.05
C ARG A 434 13.35 2.61 -5.37
N ILE A 435 12.84 2.78 -6.59
CA ILE A 435 11.54 2.24 -6.99
C ILE A 435 11.54 0.71 -6.97
N ALA A 436 12.59 0.09 -7.51
CA ALA A 436 12.65 -1.36 -7.55
C ALA A 436 12.84 -1.98 -6.14
N GLU A 437 13.55 -1.32 -5.21
CA GLU A 437 13.53 -1.74 -3.80
C GLU A 437 12.16 -1.60 -3.17
N HIS A 438 11.41 -0.54 -3.51
CA HIS A 438 10.03 -0.39 -3.01
C HIS A 438 9.14 -1.49 -3.52
N THR A 439 9.22 -1.87 -4.80
CA THR A 439 8.46 -3.00 -5.34
C THR A 439 8.83 -4.29 -4.60
N LEU A 440 10.12 -4.61 -4.44
CA LEU A 440 10.50 -5.82 -3.70
C LEU A 440 9.96 -5.79 -2.25
N ALA A 441 10.11 -4.66 -1.55
CA ALA A 441 9.56 -4.53 -0.21
C ALA A 441 8.02 -4.72 -0.20
N HIS A 442 7.31 -4.16 -1.17
CA HIS A 442 5.86 -4.29 -1.34
C HIS A 442 5.45 -5.75 -1.49
N GLU A 443 6.02 -6.49 -2.45
CA GLU A 443 5.71 -7.91 -2.65
C GLU A 443 6.04 -8.78 -1.42
N LEU A 444 7.11 -8.43 -0.69
CA LEU A 444 7.49 -9.14 0.53
C LEU A 444 6.57 -8.83 1.71
N ILE A 445 6.03 -7.62 1.79
CA ILE A 445 5.07 -7.25 2.83
C ILE A 445 3.74 -7.96 2.62
N HIS A 446 3.36 -8.20 1.35
CA HIS A 446 2.22 -9.04 1.03
C HIS A 446 2.32 -10.48 1.58
N GLN A 447 3.52 -10.93 1.97
CA GLN A 447 3.64 -12.21 2.67
C GLN A 447 2.97 -12.19 4.05
N TYR A 448 2.73 -11.01 4.63
CA TYR A 448 1.99 -10.82 5.89
C TYR A 448 0.54 -10.43 5.64
N PHE A 449 0.28 -9.35 4.92
CA PHE A 449 -1.08 -8.89 4.55
C PHE A 449 -1.38 -9.45 3.16
N TYR A 450 -2.49 -10.17 2.97
CA TYR A 450 -2.73 -11.18 1.91
C TYR A 450 -2.18 -12.57 2.23
N GLY A 451 -0.87 -12.73 2.39
CA GLY A 451 -0.23 -14.03 2.61
C GLY A 451 -0.67 -14.74 3.89
N LEU A 452 -0.31 -14.18 5.04
CA LEU A 452 -0.69 -14.73 6.35
C LEU A 452 -2.05 -14.22 6.83
N VAL A 453 -2.42 -13.00 6.49
CA VAL A 453 -3.70 -12.37 6.80
C VAL A 453 -4.47 -12.16 5.50
N ALA A 454 -5.18 -13.20 5.06
CA ALA A 454 -5.78 -13.31 3.73
C ALA A 454 -7.10 -12.55 3.61
N SER A 455 -7.07 -11.22 3.66
CA SER A 455 -8.24 -10.39 3.34
C SER A 455 -8.77 -10.69 1.94
N ASN A 456 -10.09 -10.57 1.76
CA ASN A 456 -10.70 -10.77 0.45
C ASN A 456 -10.53 -9.51 -0.42
N GLU A 457 -9.56 -9.57 -1.31
CA GLU A 457 -9.19 -8.44 -2.15
C GLU A 457 -10.24 -8.09 -3.21
N GLN A 458 -11.01 -9.07 -3.67
CA GLN A 458 -12.13 -8.83 -4.60
C GLN A 458 -13.20 -7.91 -4.00
N GLU A 459 -13.28 -7.86 -2.67
CA GLU A 459 -14.26 -7.10 -1.91
C GLU A 459 -13.68 -5.88 -1.19
N GLU A 460 -12.45 -5.99 -0.67
CA GLU A 460 -11.81 -5.00 0.21
C GLU A 460 -10.32 -4.86 -0.10
N ALA A 461 -9.96 -4.66 -1.37
CA ALA A 461 -8.57 -4.58 -1.85
C ALA A 461 -7.65 -3.65 -1.04
N PHE A 462 -8.20 -2.57 -0.50
CA PHE A 462 -7.44 -1.59 0.28
C PHE A 462 -6.84 -2.16 1.58
N LEU A 463 -7.39 -3.24 2.15
CA LEU A 463 -6.84 -3.91 3.34
C LEU A 463 -5.55 -4.67 3.04
N ASP A 464 -5.35 -5.01 1.78
CA ASP A 464 -4.12 -5.59 1.32
C ASP A 464 -3.19 -4.49 0.79
N GLU A 465 -3.50 -3.95 -0.39
CA GLU A 465 -2.65 -3.01 -1.10
C GLU A 465 -2.28 -1.75 -0.32
N GLY A 466 -3.24 -1.24 0.45
CA GLY A 466 -3.04 -0.05 1.27
C GLY A 466 -2.20 -0.31 2.51
N PHE A 467 -2.35 -1.49 3.12
CA PHE A 467 -1.57 -1.90 4.28
C PHE A 467 -0.13 -2.18 3.85
N THR A 468 0.02 -2.87 2.73
CA THR A 468 1.30 -3.14 2.09
C THR A 468 2.01 -1.83 1.75
N THR A 469 1.33 -0.89 1.08
CA THR A 469 1.90 0.43 0.75
C THR A 469 2.39 1.20 1.99
N TYR A 470 1.61 1.19 3.08
CA TYR A 470 2.02 1.85 4.34
C TYR A 470 3.29 1.22 4.94
N TRP A 471 3.38 -0.11 4.95
CA TRP A 471 4.57 -0.80 5.46
C TRP A 471 5.77 -0.68 4.51
N THR A 472 5.54 -0.59 3.19
CA THR A 472 6.59 -0.36 2.18
C THR A 472 7.29 0.97 2.47
N ALA A 473 6.50 2.01 2.73
CA ALA A 473 7.02 3.29 3.17
C ALA A 473 7.87 3.16 4.45
N ARG A 474 7.41 2.41 5.45
CA ARG A 474 8.14 2.21 6.71
C ARG A 474 9.43 1.42 6.56
N VAL A 475 9.47 0.39 5.71
CA VAL A 475 10.70 -0.35 5.39
C VAL A 475 11.70 0.60 4.76
N ALA A 476 11.27 1.38 3.77
CA ALA A 476 12.14 2.34 3.11
C ALA A 476 12.67 3.43 4.06
N GLU A 477 11.83 3.95 4.98
CA GLU A 477 12.27 4.85 6.05
C GLU A 477 13.34 4.21 6.94
N SER A 478 13.17 2.93 7.30
CA SER A 478 14.10 2.22 8.18
C SER A 478 15.47 1.98 7.54
N LEU A 479 15.50 1.72 6.24
CA LEU A 479 16.72 1.48 5.47
C LEU A 479 17.46 2.76 5.12
N TYR A 480 16.72 3.84 4.85
CA TYR A 480 17.26 4.99 4.12
C TYR A 480 16.96 6.36 4.75
N GLY A 481 16.18 6.40 5.82
CA GLY A 481 15.77 7.62 6.53
C GLY A 481 14.54 8.31 5.92
N ALA A 482 13.81 9.05 6.76
CA ALA A 482 12.49 9.59 6.42
C ALA A 482 12.46 10.61 5.26
N GLY A 483 13.51 11.42 5.11
CA GLY A 483 13.52 12.51 4.12
C GLY A 483 13.94 12.10 2.71
N ARG A 484 14.51 10.90 2.51
CA ARG A 484 15.07 10.45 1.23
C ARG A 484 14.80 8.97 0.99
N SER A 485 13.77 8.39 1.58
CA SER A 485 13.51 6.95 1.52
C SER A 485 13.27 6.48 0.09
N LEU A 486 12.55 7.26 -0.72
CA LEU A 486 12.37 7.03 -2.16
C LEU A 486 13.54 7.55 -3.02
N GLY A 487 14.49 8.25 -2.40
CA GLY A 487 15.68 8.77 -3.05
C GLY A 487 15.55 10.24 -3.42
N SER A 488 15.81 10.58 -4.68
CA SER A 488 15.71 11.96 -5.17
C SER A 488 15.25 12.03 -6.62
N PHE A 489 14.48 13.07 -6.96
CA PHE A 489 13.95 13.33 -8.30
C PHE A 489 14.34 14.76 -8.73
N PHE A 490 15.11 14.89 -9.80
CA PHE A 490 15.76 16.16 -10.21
C PHE A 490 16.52 16.86 -9.06
N GLY A 491 17.22 16.08 -8.23
CA GLY A 491 17.98 16.59 -7.08
C GLY A 491 17.15 16.97 -5.85
N ARG A 492 15.82 16.86 -5.92
CA ARG A 492 14.95 17.04 -4.75
C ARG A 492 14.76 15.71 -4.02
N PRO A 493 14.94 15.66 -2.70
CA PRO A 493 14.73 14.45 -1.92
C PRO A 493 13.24 14.06 -1.91
N LEU A 494 12.96 12.76 -1.98
CA LEU A 494 11.60 12.20 -1.86
C LEU A 494 11.50 11.29 -0.62
N GLY A 495 10.54 11.61 0.24
CA GLY A 495 10.15 10.83 1.41
C GLY A 495 9.12 9.76 1.07
N ALA A 496 8.84 8.88 2.04
CA ALA A 496 8.21 7.58 1.80
C ALA A 496 6.75 7.68 1.34
N PHE A 497 6.05 8.74 1.77
CA PHE A 497 4.64 8.98 1.45
C PHE A 497 4.43 10.04 0.36
N ASP A 498 5.50 10.63 -0.18
CA ASP A 498 5.37 11.76 -1.14
C ASP A 498 4.63 11.33 -2.40
N LEU A 499 4.92 10.14 -2.93
CA LEU A 499 4.21 9.61 -4.11
C LEU A 499 2.72 9.37 -3.84
N ALA A 500 2.38 8.87 -2.64
CA ALA A 500 1.00 8.65 -2.24
C ALA A 500 0.23 9.99 -2.14
N ARG A 501 0.84 11.01 -1.53
CA ARG A 501 0.25 12.36 -1.45
C ARG A 501 0.06 12.99 -2.83
N LEU A 502 1.05 12.87 -3.72
CA LEU A 502 0.95 13.40 -5.09
C LEU A 502 -0.16 12.72 -5.89
N GLY A 503 -0.31 11.40 -5.74
CA GLY A 503 -1.43 10.66 -6.32
C GLY A 503 -2.78 11.16 -5.80
N LEU A 504 -2.89 11.37 -4.49
CA LEU A 504 -4.10 11.88 -3.85
C LEU A 504 -4.43 13.31 -4.28
N ALA A 505 -3.44 14.21 -4.34
CA ALA A 505 -3.64 15.58 -4.83
C ALA A 505 -4.10 15.62 -6.29
N TYR A 506 -3.58 14.71 -7.13
CA TYR A 506 -3.93 14.66 -8.55
C TYR A 506 -5.37 14.20 -8.83
N VAL A 507 -5.88 13.21 -8.08
CA VAL A 507 -7.23 12.66 -8.32
C VAL A 507 -8.24 12.92 -7.20
N GLY A 508 -7.84 13.60 -6.12
CA GLY A 508 -8.63 13.77 -4.90
C GLY A 508 -10.02 14.36 -5.15
N GLY A 509 -10.12 15.40 -5.97
CA GLY A 509 -11.40 16.01 -6.36
C GLY A 509 -12.32 15.12 -7.21
N SER A 510 -11.78 14.01 -7.75
CA SER A 510 -12.55 13.00 -8.50
C SER A 510 -13.01 11.84 -7.63
N ILE A 511 -12.54 11.73 -6.38
CA ILE A 511 -12.96 10.67 -5.45
C ILE A 511 -14.39 10.96 -4.97
N ARG A 512 -15.31 10.04 -5.24
CA ARG A 512 -16.73 10.15 -4.85
C ARG A 512 -17.22 9.02 -3.97
N GLU A 513 -16.33 8.09 -3.62
CA GLU A 513 -16.70 6.81 -3.02
C GLU A 513 -15.81 6.50 -1.80
N PRO A 514 -16.36 5.88 -0.74
CA PRO A 514 -15.59 5.50 0.44
C PRO A 514 -14.72 4.27 0.17
N LEU A 515 -13.61 4.12 0.91
CA LEU A 515 -12.72 2.95 0.81
C LEU A 515 -13.43 1.64 1.14
N ARG A 516 -14.44 1.70 2.01
CA ARG A 516 -15.27 0.55 2.40
C ARG A 516 -16.29 0.09 1.35
N LYS A 517 -16.34 0.71 0.17
CA LYS A 517 -17.23 0.28 -0.91
C LYS A 517 -16.89 -1.16 -1.32
N ARG A 518 -17.93 -1.98 -1.53
CA ARG A 518 -17.81 -3.37 -1.97
C ARG A 518 -18.75 -3.68 -3.15
N PRO A 519 -18.37 -4.57 -4.08
CA PRO A 519 -17.01 -5.12 -4.23
C PRO A 519 -16.04 -4.07 -4.80
N SER A 520 -14.74 -4.29 -4.62
CA SER A 520 -13.68 -3.38 -5.06
C SER A 520 -13.68 -3.15 -6.58
N ALA A 521 -14.13 -4.15 -7.36
CA ALA A 521 -14.27 -4.04 -8.81
C ALA A 521 -15.22 -2.90 -9.27
N LEU A 522 -16.16 -2.47 -8.42
CA LEU A 522 -17.12 -1.42 -8.80
C LEU A 522 -16.56 0.01 -8.65
N PHE A 523 -15.33 0.21 -8.18
CA PHE A 523 -14.77 1.56 -8.03
C PHE A 523 -14.70 2.30 -9.37
N ALA A 524 -15.14 3.56 -9.38
CA ALA A 524 -15.28 4.31 -10.62
C ALA A 524 -13.93 4.75 -11.23
N GLY A 525 -13.74 4.41 -12.49
CA GLY A 525 -12.71 4.97 -13.37
C GLY A 525 -11.29 4.77 -12.84
N ARG A 526 -10.45 5.81 -12.96
CA ARG A 526 -9.02 5.78 -12.62
C ARG A 526 -8.72 5.95 -11.13
N THR A 527 -9.75 6.07 -10.29
CA THR A 527 -9.56 6.37 -8.86
C THR A 527 -9.25 5.15 -8.01
N HIS A 528 -9.59 3.93 -8.46
CA HIS A 528 -9.42 2.70 -7.68
C HIS A 528 -7.97 2.50 -7.19
N ALA A 529 -6.97 2.67 -8.05
CA ALA A 529 -5.56 2.52 -7.67
C ALA A 529 -5.12 3.55 -6.60
N VAL A 530 -5.53 4.81 -6.75
CA VAL A 530 -5.20 5.82 -5.71
C VAL A 530 -5.96 5.52 -4.40
N GLN A 531 -7.18 5.00 -4.49
CA GLN A 531 -7.97 4.63 -3.31
C GLN A 531 -7.33 3.46 -2.57
N PHE A 532 -7.06 2.33 -3.25
CA PHE A 532 -6.57 1.12 -2.60
C PHE A 532 -5.19 1.31 -1.98
N TYR A 533 -4.27 1.96 -2.71
CA TYR A 533 -2.88 2.15 -2.29
C TYR A 533 -2.68 3.46 -1.52
N ALA A 534 -2.72 4.58 -2.23
CA ALA A 534 -2.24 5.86 -1.73
C ALA A 534 -3.11 6.42 -0.60
N ARG A 535 -4.43 6.48 -0.79
CA ARG A 535 -5.37 7.00 0.22
C ARG A 535 -5.31 6.19 1.51
N THR A 536 -5.28 4.87 1.41
CA THR A 536 -5.17 4.00 2.59
C THR A 536 -3.84 4.23 3.30
N ALA A 537 -2.72 4.26 2.57
CA ALA A 537 -1.40 4.46 3.16
C ALA A 537 -1.29 5.80 3.90
N VAL A 538 -1.79 6.90 3.31
CA VAL A 538 -1.77 8.21 3.99
C VAL A 538 -2.80 8.30 5.11
N THR A 539 -3.90 7.52 5.07
CA THR A 539 -4.82 7.38 6.20
C THR A 539 -4.12 6.73 7.40
N LEU A 540 -3.40 5.62 7.16
CA LEU A 540 -2.64 4.92 8.20
C LEU A 540 -1.46 5.76 8.72
N ALA A 541 -0.80 6.51 7.84
CA ALA A 541 0.27 7.42 8.25
C ALA A 541 -0.26 8.63 9.02
N THR A 542 -1.45 9.14 8.68
CA THR A 542 -2.15 10.17 9.47
C THR A 542 -2.50 9.63 10.86
N MET A 543 -3.06 8.41 10.94
CA MET A 543 -3.28 7.72 12.23
C MET A 543 -1.98 7.61 13.03
N GLU A 544 -0.87 7.22 12.38
CA GLU A 544 0.43 7.12 13.05
C GLU A 544 0.91 8.46 13.60
N ARG A 545 0.78 9.55 12.84
CA ARG A 545 1.17 10.90 13.27
C ARG A 545 0.29 11.42 14.40
N MET A 546 -1.00 11.06 14.41
CA MET A 546 -1.95 11.44 15.46
C MET A 546 -1.76 10.67 16.76
N PHE A 547 -1.63 9.33 16.68
CA PHE A 547 -1.67 8.45 17.85
C PHE A 547 -0.29 7.86 18.24
N GLY A 548 0.75 8.15 17.45
CA GLY A 548 2.12 7.70 17.66
C GLY A 548 2.44 6.34 17.02
N ARG A 549 3.70 6.18 16.61
CA ARG A 549 4.20 4.98 15.93
C ARG A 549 4.05 3.69 16.73
N ASP A 550 4.32 3.72 18.03
CA ASP A 550 4.15 2.54 18.89
C ASP A 550 2.68 2.12 19.00
N THR A 551 1.75 3.08 18.92
CA THR A 551 0.31 2.78 18.88
C THR A 551 -0.05 2.11 17.56
N ALA A 552 0.42 2.64 16.42
CA ALA A 552 0.21 2.01 15.12
C ALA A 552 0.74 0.56 15.10
N ASP A 553 1.95 0.33 15.62
CA ASP A 553 2.54 -1.00 15.75
C ASP A 553 1.67 -1.94 16.60
N ARG A 554 1.14 -1.47 17.73
CA ARG A 554 0.22 -2.28 18.56
C ARG A 554 -1.06 -2.64 17.82
N ILE A 555 -1.64 -1.72 17.04
CA ILE A 555 -2.85 -1.99 16.25
C ILE A 555 -2.58 -3.10 15.23
N PHE A 556 -1.50 -3.00 14.46
CA PHE A 556 -1.13 -4.02 13.47
C PHE A 556 -0.78 -5.36 14.12
N ARG A 557 -0.09 -5.36 15.25
CA ARG A 557 0.21 -6.58 16.01
C ARG A 557 -1.06 -7.26 16.51
N GLU A 558 -2.01 -6.50 17.03
CA GLU A 558 -3.30 -7.04 17.48
C GLU A 558 -4.13 -7.57 16.31
N TYR A 559 -4.12 -6.88 15.17
CA TYR A 559 -4.77 -7.33 13.95
C TYR A 559 -4.17 -8.63 13.43
N PHE A 560 -2.84 -8.72 13.33
CA PHE A 560 -2.13 -9.92 12.92
C PHE A 560 -2.38 -11.09 13.87
N ARG A 561 -2.21 -10.87 15.19
CA ARG A 561 -2.42 -11.91 16.20
C ARG A 561 -3.82 -12.52 16.14
N ALA A 562 -4.85 -11.70 15.89
CA ALA A 562 -6.23 -12.16 15.84
C ALA A 562 -6.59 -12.85 14.51
N ASN A 563 -5.87 -12.55 13.42
CA ASN A 563 -6.30 -12.88 12.05
C ASN A 563 -5.28 -13.63 11.20
N ALA A 564 -4.10 -13.97 11.71
CA ALA A 564 -3.17 -14.85 11.02
C ALA A 564 -3.87 -16.19 10.68
N PHE A 565 -3.73 -16.61 9.43
CA PHE A 565 -4.40 -17.74 8.79
C PHE A 565 -5.93 -17.68 8.81
N ARG A 566 -6.49 -16.47 8.61
CA ARG A 566 -7.93 -16.22 8.49
C ARG A 566 -8.22 -15.23 7.36
N HIS A 567 -9.50 -15.02 7.09
CA HIS A 567 -10.02 -14.06 6.12
C HIS A 567 -10.74 -12.87 6.80
N PRO A 568 -10.01 -11.90 7.35
CA PRO A 568 -10.61 -10.75 8.02
C PRO A 568 -11.26 -9.75 7.06
N SER A 569 -12.05 -8.86 7.63
CA SER A 569 -12.66 -7.69 7.00
C SER A 569 -12.19 -6.39 7.67
N VAL A 570 -12.61 -5.23 7.14
CA VAL A 570 -12.30 -3.93 7.75
C VAL A 570 -12.78 -3.84 9.21
N GLU A 571 -13.89 -4.51 9.56
CA GLU A 571 -14.39 -4.48 10.94
C GLU A 571 -13.43 -5.16 11.92
N ASP A 572 -12.69 -6.17 11.47
CA ASP A 572 -11.69 -6.85 12.30
C ASP A 572 -10.48 -5.95 12.58
N PHE A 573 -10.08 -5.13 11.60
CA PHE A 573 -9.04 -4.10 11.79
C PHE A 573 -9.52 -2.98 12.71
N LEU A 574 -10.76 -2.49 12.53
CA LEU A 574 -11.35 -1.49 13.44
C LEU A 574 -11.49 -2.03 14.87
N ALA A 575 -11.79 -3.32 15.03
CA ALA A 575 -11.83 -3.97 16.34
C ALA A 575 -10.44 -4.08 16.96
N ALA A 576 -9.41 -4.40 16.17
CA ALA A 576 -8.01 -4.39 16.62
C ALA A 576 -7.57 -2.97 17.04
N ALA A 577 -7.94 -1.94 16.28
CA ALA A 577 -7.68 -0.55 16.61
C ALA A 577 -8.31 -0.16 17.95
N ARG A 578 -9.59 -0.52 18.17
CA ARG A 578 -10.27 -0.27 19.45
C ARG A 578 -9.56 -0.95 20.62
N ARG A 579 -9.17 -2.23 20.46
CA ARG A 579 -8.49 -3.00 21.53
C ARG A 579 -7.11 -2.45 21.86
N ALA A 580 -6.36 -1.98 20.86
CA ALA A 580 -4.98 -1.53 21.02
C ALA A 580 -4.86 -0.03 21.39
N ALA A 581 -5.82 0.80 20.99
CA ALA A 581 -5.69 2.27 21.01
C ALA A 581 -6.95 3.02 21.44
N GLY A 582 -8.05 2.34 21.78
CA GLY A 582 -9.28 2.95 22.27
C GLY A 582 -10.22 3.48 21.19
N GLU A 583 -11.29 4.16 21.62
CA GLU A 583 -12.40 4.57 20.74
C GLU A 583 -12.03 5.72 19.80
N GLU A 584 -11.09 6.58 20.16
CA GLU A 584 -10.67 7.71 19.33
C GLU A 584 -9.95 7.23 18.06
N ALA A 585 -8.99 6.31 18.19
CA ALA A 585 -8.29 5.72 17.04
C ALA A 585 -9.22 4.89 16.15
N GLN A 586 -10.12 4.11 16.76
CA GLN A 586 -11.15 3.40 16.00
C GLN A 586 -12.08 4.37 15.27
N GLY A 587 -12.51 5.45 15.94
CA GLY A 587 -13.40 6.47 15.41
C GLY A 587 -12.80 7.15 14.17
N PHE A 588 -11.53 7.58 14.27
CA PHE A 588 -10.79 8.14 13.14
C PHE A 588 -10.75 7.18 11.96
N LEU A 589 -10.30 5.94 12.16
CA LEU A 589 -10.19 4.96 11.08
C LEU A 589 -11.55 4.62 10.47
N ARG A 590 -12.58 4.46 11.30
CA ARG A 590 -13.96 4.18 10.86
C ARG A 590 -14.48 5.30 9.96
N GLU A 591 -14.24 6.54 10.36
CA GLU A 591 -14.62 7.73 9.60
C GLU A 591 -13.79 7.88 8.31
N ALA A 592 -12.46 7.76 8.38
CA ALA A 592 -11.57 7.92 7.25
C ALA A 592 -11.80 6.88 6.13
N PHE A 593 -12.08 5.63 6.51
CA PHE A 593 -12.43 4.58 5.56
C PHE A 593 -13.89 4.67 5.08
N GLY A 594 -14.78 5.24 5.89
CA GLY A 594 -16.23 5.30 5.64
C GLY A 594 -16.71 6.54 4.87
N ARG A 595 -15.96 7.65 4.87
CA ARG A 595 -16.32 8.87 4.15
C ARG A 595 -15.85 8.83 2.70
N ALA A 596 -16.62 9.39 1.78
CA ALA A 596 -16.20 9.58 0.39
C ALA A 596 -15.25 10.78 0.25
N ARG A 597 -15.66 11.93 0.81
CA ARG A 597 -14.91 13.20 0.76
C ARG A 597 -13.69 13.14 1.68
N LEU A 598 -12.54 13.57 1.17
CA LEU A 598 -11.29 13.74 1.93
C LEU A 598 -11.39 14.96 2.87
N PRO A 599 -10.59 15.02 3.95
CA PRO A 599 -10.54 16.20 4.79
C PRO A 599 -9.82 17.32 4.02
N GLU A 600 -10.51 18.42 3.74
CA GLU A 600 -9.93 19.59 3.11
C GLU A 600 -9.70 20.64 4.21
N LEU A 601 -8.47 21.13 4.31
CA LEU A 601 -8.08 22.16 5.27
C LEU A 601 -7.69 23.41 4.48
N ALA A 602 -8.18 24.59 4.88
CA ALA A 602 -7.82 25.81 4.19
C ALA A 602 -7.84 27.05 5.09
N VAL A 603 -6.84 27.92 4.94
CA VAL A 603 -6.90 29.29 5.45
C VAL A 603 -7.51 30.18 4.38
N THR A 604 -8.82 30.37 4.42
CA THR A 604 -9.56 31.10 3.36
C THR A 604 -9.44 32.61 3.51
N ARG A 605 -9.28 33.11 4.75
CA ARG A 605 -9.13 34.54 5.03
C ARG A 605 -8.00 34.79 6.03
N LEU A 606 -7.17 35.79 5.74
CA LEU A 606 -6.21 36.38 6.67
C LEU A 606 -6.11 37.87 6.36
N GLU A 607 -6.63 38.69 7.24
CA GLU A 607 -6.63 40.14 7.09
C GLU A 607 -6.16 40.81 8.38
N SER A 608 -5.56 41.98 8.24
CA SER A 608 -5.18 42.81 9.38
C SER A 608 -5.30 44.27 8.98
N HIS A 609 -6.22 44.95 9.65
CA HIS A 609 -6.54 46.34 9.38
C HIS A 609 -6.04 47.19 10.54
N ARG A 610 -5.43 48.33 10.24
CA ARG A 610 -5.09 49.30 11.29
C ARG A 610 -6.40 49.88 11.82
N VAL A 611 -6.57 49.86 13.14
CA VAL A 611 -7.74 50.42 13.80
C VAL A 611 -7.32 51.48 14.82
N GLU A 612 -8.13 52.53 14.92
CA GLU A 612 -8.21 53.36 16.13
C GLU A 612 -9.04 52.61 17.19
N VAL A 613 -9.12 53.09 18.43
CA VAL A 613 -9.86 52.41 19.53
C VAL A 613 -11.20 51.84 19.01
N PRO A 614 -11.35 50.50 18.96
CA PRO A 614 -12.46 49.87 18.28
C PRO A 614 -13.81 50.23 18.91
N LEU A 615 -14.84 50.54 18.11
CA LEU A 615 -16.19 50.82 18.61
C LEU A 615 -16.98 49.51 18.80
N GLY A 616 -17.61 49.31 19.95
CA GLY A 616 -18.35 48.10 20.29
C GLY A 616 -18.10 47.62 21.71
N SER A 617 -18.56 46.42 22.03
CA SER A 617 -18.29 45.77 23.32
C SER A 617 -17.12 44.79 23.16
N TRP A 618 -16.09 44.95 23.99
CA TRP A 618 -14.82 44.25 23.91
C TRP A 618 -14.48 43.61 25.25
N PRO A 619 -13.83 42.45 25.28
CA PRO A 619 -13.30 41.92 26.53
C PRO A 619 -12.08 42.72 26.99
N ALA A 620 -11.95 42.81 28.30
CA ALA A 620 -10.82 43.38 29.01
C ALA A 620 -10.55 42.51 30.25
N PRO A 621 -9.37 42.65 30.89
CA PRO A 621 -9.03 41.87 32.09
C PRO A 621 -10.10 41.95 33.20
N GLU A 622 -10.80 43.07 33.38
CA GLU A 622 -11.88 43.22 34.38
C GLU A 622 -13.32 43.01 33.85
N GLY A 623 -13.52 42.49 32.63
CA GLY A 623 -14.86 42.19 32.09
C GLY A 623 -15.04 42.60 30.64
N ARG A 624 -16.12 43.32 30.33
CA ARG A 624 -16.35 43.87 28.98
C ARG A 624 -16.36 45.39 29.01
N ILE A 625 -15.53 46.02 28.18
CA ILE A 625 -15.51 47.46 27.96
C ILE A 625 -16.36 47.75 26.73
N THR A 626 -17.35 48.62 26.86
CA THR A 626 -18.14 49.08 25.71
C THR A 626 -17.68 50.47 25.31
N VAL A 627 -17.12 50.58 24.11
CA VAL A 627 -16.63 51.83 23.53
C VAL A 627 -17.63 52.30 22.48
N ASP A 628 -18.25 53.44 22.70
CA ASP A 628 -19.08 54.09 21.69
C ASP A 628 -18.36 55.34 21.14
N ARG A 629 -18.99 56.04 20.19
CA ARG A 629 -18.36 57.21 19.55
C ARG A 629 -18.08 58.33 20.55
N SER A 630 -18.87 58.45 21.61
CA SER A 630 -18.71 59.47 22.66
C SER A 630 -17.64 59.11 23.68
N SER A 631 -17.53 57.83 24.07
CA SER A 631 -16.53 57.37 25.05
C SER A 631 -15.17 57.00 24.43
N ARG A 632 -15.05 57.06 23.10
CA ARG A 632 -13.83 56.66 22.38
C ARG A 632 -12.54 57.33 22.86
N HIS A 633 -12.62 58.61 23.25
CA HIS A 633 -11.47 59.37 23.73
C HIS A 633 -11.11 59.02 25.18
N GLU A 634 -12.10 58.64 26.01
CA GLU A 634 -11.92 58.19 27.40
C GLU A 634 -11.25 56.81 27.47
N HIS A 635 -11.32 56.08 26.36
CA HIS A 635 -10.68 54.79 26.18
C HIS A 635 -9.44 54.87 25.28
N ALA A 636 -8.88 56.06 25.06
CA ALA A 636 -7.61 56.22 24.36
C ALA A 636 -6.48 55.41 25.02
N ASP A 637 -6.51 55.30 26.35
CA ASP A 637 -5.58 54.49 27.14
C ASP A 637 -5.73 52.98 26.90
N LEU A 638 -6.79 52.50 26.22
CA LEU A 638 -6.82 51.13 25.68
C LEU A 638 -5.68 50.89 24.68
N LEU A 639 -5.17 51.95 24.03
CA LEU A 639 -3.96 51.87 23.21
C LEU A 639 -2.73 51.56 24.06
N ASP A 640 -2.70 51.95 25.34
CA ASP A 640 -1.59 51.83 26.30
C ASP A 640 -1.75 50.71 27.33
N LEU A 641 -2.97 50.21 27.54
CA LEU A 641 -3.24 48.99 28.28
C LEU A 641 -2.66 47.78 27.53
N PRO A 642 -2.27 46.72 28.25
CA PRO A 642 -1.80 45.48 27.64
C PRO A 642 -2.99 44.73 26.99
N LEU A 643 -3.55 45.27 25.90
CA LEU A 643 -4.41 44.56 24.97
C LEU A 643 -3.57 43.53 24.20
N ALA A 644 -3.15 42.51 24.95
CA ALA A 644 -2.55 41.23 24.57
C ALA A 644 -1.87 40.53 25.77
N ARG A 645 -1.91 41.05 27.00
CA ARG A 645 -1.38 40.35 28.18
C ARG A 645 -2.27 40.63 29.37
N ASP A 646 -2.83 39.59 30.00
CA ASP A 646 -3.32 39.73 31.37
C ASP A 646 -2.12 39.98 32.33
N SER A 647 -2.38 40.12 33.63
CA SER A 647 -1.33 40.26 34.66
C SER A 647 -0.29 39.13 34.63
N ASP A 648 -0.62 37.99 34.00
CA ASP A 648 0.21 36.80 33.88
C ASP A 648 0.93 36.71 32.52
N GLY A 649 0.72 37.67 31.61
CA GLY A 649 1.41 37.71 30.32
C GLY A 649 0.67 37.06 29.14
N LYS A 650 -0.61 36.71 29.26
CA LYS A 650 -1.36 35.90 28.26
C LYS A 650 -2.08 36.72 27.17
N ILE A 651 -1.98 36.26 25.92
CA ILE A 651 -2.64 36.85 24.76
C ILE A 651 -4.06 36.31 24.60
N TRP A 652 -5.05 37.20 24.54
CA TRP A 652 -6.44 36.85 24.30
C TRP A 652 -6.77 36.79 22.80
N LEU A 653 -7.39 35.69 22.36
CA LEU A 653 -7.99 35.55 21.04
C LEU A 653 -9.49 35.29 21.16
N GLU A 654 -10.30 35.92 20.32
CA GLU A 654 -11.68 35.53 20.07
C GLU A 654 -11.68 34.35 19.11
N ILE A 655 -12.19 33.20 19.55
CA ILE A 655 -12.43 32.04 18.69
C ILE A 655 -13.92 31.94 18.45
N THR A 656 -14.31 31.91 17.18
CA THR A 656 -15.70 31.69 16.75
C THR A 656 -15.81 30.33 16.09
N ASP A 657 -16.59 29.43 16.70
CA ASP A 657 -17.01 28.15 16.12
C ASP A 657 -18.52 28.16 15.89
N PRO A 658 -19.01 27.85 14.68
CA PRO A 658 -20.45 27.80 14.39
C PRO A 658 -21.19 26.65 15.09
N GLY A 659 -20.49 25.66 15.61
CA GLY A 659 -21.07 24.36 15.96
C GLY A 659 -21.39 23.51 14.72
N TRP A 660 -22.05 22.37 14.94
CA TRP A 660 -22.31 21.34 13.93
C TRP A 660 -23.65 21.52 13.17
N PHE A 661 -23.73 21.00 11.94
CA PHE A 661 -24.98 20.88 11.18
C PHE A 661 -25.25 19.39 10.86
N ARG A 662 -26.31 18.80 11.43
CA ARG A 662 -27.13 17.81 10.70
C ARG A 662 -28.49 18.44 10.46
N GLU A 663 -29.11 18.00 9.37
CA GLU A 663 -30.54 18.10 9.06
C GLU A 663 -31.37 18.81 10.16
N ASP A 664 -31.56 20.11 9.95
CA ASP A 664 -32.58 20.97 10.55
C ASP A 664 -32.66 21.07 12.09
N SER A 665 -31.56 21.33 12.82
CA SER A 665 -31.69 21.93 14.17
C SER A 665 -30.45 22.66 14.75
N HIS A 666 -30.65 23.99 14.92
CA HIS A 666 -30.03 25.01 15.80
C HIS A 666 -28.52 25.07 16.15
N ARG A 667 -28.02 26.33 16.02
CA ARG A 667 -26.68 26.86 16.34
C ARG A 667 -26.39 26.96 17.84
N ASP A 668 -25.14 26.68 18.21
CA ASP A 668 -24.44 27.41 19.28
C ASP A 668 -23.09 27.91 18.73
N GLY A 669 -23.09 29.15 18.26
CA GLY A 669 -21.86 29.86 17.89
C GLY A 669 -21.06 30.15 19.15
N THR A 670 -20.20 29.24 19.58
CA THR A 670 -19.50 29.42 20.87
C THR A 670 -18.35 30.39 20.65
N VAL A 671 -18.51 31.63 21.09
CA VAL A 671 -17.42 32.59 21.16
C VAL A 671 -16.62 32.31 22.42
N ARG A 672 -15.38 31.83 22.27
CA ARG A 672 -14.47 31.56 23.39
C ARG A 672 -13.32 32.54 23.38
N TRP A 673 -12.99 33.05 24.55
CA TRP A 673 -11.78 33.84 24.78
C TRP A 673 -10.77 32.94 25.47
N ILE A 674 -9.61 32.75 24.85
CA ILE A 674 -8.54 31.92 25.42
C ILE A 674 -7.31 32.80 25.57
N GLY A 675 -6.78 32.85 26.80
CA GLY A 675 -5.48 33.44 27.12
C GLY A 675 -4.37 32.45 26.80
N PHE A 676 -3.44 32.82 25.92
CA PHE A 676 -2.31 32.00 25.52
C PHE A 676 -1.00 32.56 26.06
N GLU A 677 -0.18 31.72 26.67
CA GLU A 677 1.20 32.08 26.99
C GLU A 677 2.03 32.10 25.70
N PRO A 678 2.56 33.26 25.27
CA PRO A 678 3.40 33.34 24.09
C PRO A 678 4.72 32.58 24.27
N VAL A 679 5.10 31.78 23.27
CA VAL A 679 6.33 30.96 23.27
C VAL A 679 7.60 31.83 23.32
N GLU A 680 7.55 33.05 22.78
CA GLU A 680 8.65 34.02 22.80
C GLU A 680 8.09 35.45 22.77
N LEU A 681 8.72 36.37 23.49
CA LEU A 681 8.28 37.75 23.61
C LEU A 681 9.48 38.70 23.51
N PRO A 682 9.65 39.45 22.43
CA PRO A 682 10.69 40.48 22.39
C PRO A 682 10.33 41.64 23.34
N GLU A 683 11.36 42.23 23.93
CA GLU A 683 11.28 43.50 24.64
C GLU A 683 10.72 44.58 23.69
N PRO A 684 9.79 45.45 24.16
CA PRO A 684 9.28 46.53 23.33
C PRO A 684 10.43 47.49 22.98
N GLY A 685 10.88 47.42 21.72
CA GLY A 685 11.89 48.32 21.19
C GLY A 685 11.44 49.77 21.35
N GLY A 686 12.18 50.54 22.14
CA GLY A 686 11.99 51.98 22.26
C GLY A 686 12.47 52.64 20.99
N ASP A 687 11.56 53.10 20.14
CA ASP A 687 11.78 54.15 19.14
C ASP A 687 10.43 54.73 18.70
N GLY A 688 10.17 55.98 19.12
CA GLY A 688 9.22 57.02 18.68
C GLY A 688 8.17 56.82 17.57
N VAL A 689 7.57 55.64 17.37
CA VAL A 689 6.45 55.42 16.43
C VAL A 689 5.16 55.25 17.23
N GLU A 690 4.13 56.04 16.90
CA GLU A 690 2.78 55.91 17.48
C GLU A 690 2.33 54.43 17.54
N PRO A 691 1.82 53.93 18.69
CA PRO A 691 1.37 52.55 18.80
C PRO A 691 0.17 52.34 17.87
N LYS A 692 0.34 51.53 16.83
CA LYS A 692 -0.74 51.19 15.89
C LYS A 692 -1.44 49.92 16.38
N LEU A 693 -2.70 50.02 16.80
CA LEU A 693 -3.55 48.84 16.98
C LEU A 693 -3.94 48.26 15.62
N PHE A 694 -3.96 46.94 15.56
CA PHE A 694 -4.43 46.16 14.42
C PHE A 694 -5.58 45.27 14.88
N GLU A 695 -6.66 45.29 14.11
CA GLU A 695 -7.67 44.25 14.15
C GLU A 695 -7.31 43.19 13.10
N SER A 696 -6.99 41.99 13.58
CA SER A 696 -6.63 40.85 12.76
C SER A 696 -7.76 39.83 12.76
N GLU A 697 -8.12 39.35 11.56
CA GLU A 697 -9.12 38.30 11.37
C GLU A 697 -8.51 37.17 10.54
N ALA A 698 -8.76 35.93 10.95
CA ALA A 698 -8.48 34.74 10.15
C ALA A 698 -9.70 33.82 10.12
N VAL A 699 -10.02 33.29 8.94
CA VAL A 699 -11.07 32.28 8.76
C VAL A 699 -10.45 31.03 8.19
N LEU A 700 -10.72 29.91 8.85
CA LEU A 700 -10.27 28.59 8.49
C LEU A 700 -11.45 27.74 8.05
N GLU A 701 -11.27 26.92 7.03
CA GLU A 701 -12.10 25.77 6.71
C GLU A 701 -11.41 24.50 7.21
N GLY A 702 -12.19 23.57 7.74
CA GLY A 702 -11.70 22.35 8.36
C GLY A 702 -12.52 21.14 7.96
N PRO A 703 -12.17 19.97 8.50
CA PRO A 703 -12.59 18.71 7.91
C PRO A 703 -14.09 18.45 8.11
N GLY A 704 -14.70 18.95 9.20
CA GLY A 704 -16.07 18.59 9.58
C GLY A 704 -16.19 17.11 9.96
N TRP A 705 -15.15 16.58 10.58
CA TRP A 705 -15.00 15.17 10.96
C TRP A 705 -15.09 15.03 12.47
N ASP A 706 -15.71 13.95 12.94
CA ASP A 706 -15.95 13.71 14.37
C ASP A 706 -14.66 13.35 15.12
N HIS A 707 -13.69 12.78 14.40
CA HIS A 707 -12.46 12.18 14.93
C HIS A 707 -11.19 12.65 14.20
N LEU A 708 -11.11 13.90 13.76
CA LEU A 708 -9.90 14.47 13.14
C LEU A 708 -9.51 15.82 13.75
N PRO A 709 -8.93 15.83 14.98
CA PRO A 709 -8.39 17.05 15.55
C PRO A 709 -7.21 17.59 14.73
N VAL A 710 -7.14 18.91 14.60
CA VAL A 710 -6.07 19.62 13.90
C VAL A 710 -5.48 20.73 14.78
N THR A 711 -4.18 20.95 14.66
CA THR A 711 -3.49 22.04 15.37
C THR A 711 -3.47 23.28 14.48
N VAL A 712 -3.70 24.46 15.05
CA VAL A 712 -3.61 25.74 14.33
C VAL A 712 -2.54 26.59 14.99
N ARG A 713 -1.61 27.15 14.20
CA ARG A 713 -0.59 28.08 14.66
C ARG A 713 -0.78 29.45 14.06
N LEU A 714 -0.87 30.47 14.91
CA LEU A 714 -0.93 31.88 14.55
C LEU A 714 0.38 32.56 14.94
N ARG A 715 0.96 33.36 14.04
CA ARG A 715 2.20 34.13 14.31
C ARG A 715 2.01 35.61 13.97
N PHE A 716 2.33 36.46 14.93
CA PHE A 716 2.23 37.91 14.83
C PHE A 716 3.57 38.56 14.48
N ALA A 717 3.51 39.81 14.01
CA ALA A 717 4.69 40.58 13.58
C ALA A 717 5.68 40.88 14.72
N ASP A 718 5.21 40.89 15.96
CA ASP A 718 6.01 41.04 17.18
C ASP A 718 6.66 39.72 17.62
N GLY A 719 6.61 38.66 16.81
CA GLY A 719 7.16 37.35 17.15
C GLY A 719 6.27 36.48 18.02
N ALA A 720 5.15 36.99 18.54
CA ALA A 720 4.25 36.18 19.36
C ALA A 720 3.63 35.03 18.54
N VAL A 721 3.62 33.84 19.12
CA VAL A 721 3.05 32.62 18.54
C VAL A 721 1.94 32.09 19.44
N VAL A 722 0.79 31.80 18.85
CA VAL A 722 -0.34 31.14 19.50
C VAL A 722 -0.60 29.79 18.84
N VAL A 723 -0.84 28.75 19.65
CA VAL A 723 -1.17 27.40 19.19
C VAL A 723 -2.52 27.00 19.76
N ASP A 724 -3.47 26.71 18.88
CA ASP A 724 -4.81 26.21 19.21
C ASP A 724 -4.98 24.75 18.77
N ARG A 725 -5.80 24.00 19.51
CA ARG A 725 -6.20 22.62 19.17
C ARG A 725 -7.67 22.63 18.79
N TRP A 726 -7.92 22.52 17.49
CA TRP A 726 -9.27 22.39 16.94
C TRP A 726 -9.66 20.92 16.88
N ASP A 727 -10.83 20.58 17.40
CA ASP A 727 -11.36 19.21 17.34
C ASP A 727 -11.75 18.75 15.92
N GLY A 728 -11.77 19.67 14.94
CA GLY A 728 -12.08 19.41 13.53
C GLY A 728 -13.56 19.17 13.22
N ARG A 729 -14.44 19.23 14.23
CA ARG A 729 -15.88 18.91 14.08
C ARG A 729 -16.65 20.02 13.39
N SER A 730 -16.31 21.26 13.71
CA SER A 730 -16.86 22.41 13.00
C SER A 730 -16.27 22.47 11.58
N PRO A 731 -17.05 22.80 10.55
CA PRO A 731 -16.54 22.89 9.17
C PRO A 731 -15.70 24.16 8.93
N TRP A 732 -15.79 25.16 9.82
CA TRP A 732 -14.97 26.35 9.79
C TRP A 732 -14.70 26.86 11.20
N ARG A 733 -13.63 27.65 11.37
CA ARG A 733 -13.27 28.32 12.61
C ARG A 733 -12.74 29.73 12.32
N GLY A 734 -13.20 30.72 13.08
CA GLY A 734 -12.77 32.11 12.99
C GLY A 734 -11.87 32.51 14.16
N TYR A 735 -10.85 33.31 13.89
CA TYR A 735 -10.01 33.97 14.89
C TYR A 735 -10.08 35.47 14.70
N ARG A 736 -10.28 36.20 15.80
CA ARG A 736 -10.17 37.65 15.82
C ARG A 736 -9.30 38.10 16.98
N ALA A 737 -8.38 39.01 16.68
CA ALA A 737 -7.41 39.54 17.63
C ALA A 737 -7.28 41.05 17.45
N ILE A 738 -7.18 41.80 18.55
CA ILE A 738 -6.88 43.23 18.51
C ILE A 738 -5.61 43.49 19.31
N ARG A 739 -4.52 43.86 18.63
CA ARG A 739 -3.17 43.92 19.21
C ARG A 739 -2.31 45.01 18.55
N ARG A 740 -1.20 45.40 19.20
CA ARG A 740 -0.18 46.32 18.62
C ARG A 740 0.63 45.70 17.46
N ALA A 741 0.45 44.40 17.23
CA ALA A 741 1.08 43.67 16.14
C ALA A 741 0.02 43.00 15.28
N ARG A 742 0.14 43.15 13.96
CA ARG A 742 -0.71 42.43 13.00
C ARG A 742 -0.40 40.93 13.01
N LEU A 743 -1.41 40.13 12.73
CA LEU A 743 -1.26 38.71 12.40
C LEU A 743 -0.58 38.56 11.04
N GLU A 744 0.56 37.89 11.00
CA GLU A 744 1.35 37.73 9.77
C GLU A 744 1.19 36.38 9.11
N GLU A 745 0.87 35.35 9.90
CA GLU A 745 0.79 33.98 9.41
C GLU A 745 -0.20 33.17 10.23
N VAL A 746 -0.97 32.35 9.52
CA VAL A 746 -1.80 31.30 10.10
C VAL A 746 -1.49 30.01 9.34
N ILE A 747 -1.23 28.93 10.08
CA ILE A 747 -1.01 27.59 9.53
C ILE A 747 -1.91 26.59 10.27
N ILE A 748 -2.73 25.88 9.51
CA ILE A 748 -3.42 24.66 9.94
C ILE A 748 -2.45 23.50 9.78
N ASP A 749 -2.44 22.60 10.74
CA ASP A 749 -1.56 21.43 10.78
C ASP A 749 -0.07 21.77 10.56
N PRO A 750 0.53 22.65 11.39
CA PRO A 750 1.92 23.08 11.23
C PRO A 750 2.95 21.94 11.36
N GLY A 751 2.54 20.79 11.90
CA GLY A 751 3.35 19.58 12.00
C GLY A 751 3.17 18.59 10.86
N ASP A 752 2.33 18.91 9.86
CA ASP A 752 1.98 18.04 8.74
C ASP A 752 1.39 16.69 9.21
N ALA A 753 0.68 16.64 10.34
CA ALA A 753 0.10 15.42 10.89
C ALA A 753 -0.97 14.78 9.98
N VAL A 754 -1.71 15.58 9.21
CA VAL A 754 -2.85 15.16 8.38
C VAL A 754 -2.42 14.95 6.93
N LEU A 755 -1.72 13.84 6.67
CA LEU A 755 -1.31 13.47 5.30
C LEU A 755 -2.48 13.16 4.36
N LEU A 756 -3.66 12.90 4.92
CA LEU A 756 -4.89 12.59 4.18
C LEU A 756 -5.50 13.83 3.49
N ASP A 757 -5.06 15.03 3.85
CA ASP A 757 -5.46 16.26 3.17
C ASP A 757 -4.84 16.33 1.76
N PRO A 758 -5.68 16.38 0.70
CA PRO A 758 -5.19 16.39 -0.68
C PRO A 758 -4.59 17.74 -1.10
N SER A 759 -4.80 18.81 -0.32
CA SER A 759 -4.41 20.18 -0.68
C SER A 759 -3.59 20.87 0.43
N PRO A 760 -2.45 20.30 0.85
CA PRO A 760 -1.65 20.89 1.94
C PRO A 760 -1.16 22.32 1.64
N GLU A 761 -1.11 22.72 0.37
CA GLU A 761 -0.79 24.09 -0.03
C GLU A 761 -1.80 25.15 0.43
N THR A 762 -3.04 24.76 0.77
CA THR A 762 -4.06 25.68 1.29
C THR A 762 -4.01 25.83 2.81
N ASN A 763 -3.20 25.04 3.50
CA ASN A 763 -3.15 24.99 4.96
C ASN A 763 -2.49 26.21 5.60
N GLY A 764 -1.73 27.00 4.83
CA GLY A 764 -1.01 28.15 5.33
C GLY A 764 -1.27 29.42 4.53
N ARG A 765 -1.49 30.54 5.21
CA ARG A 765 -1.54 31.87 4.60
C ARG A 765 -0.62 32.84 5.32
N ARG A 766 0.12 33.64 4.53
CA ARG A 766 0.94 34.75 5.02
C ARG A 766 0.36 36.07 4.52
N ALA A 767 0.38 37.09 5.36
CA ALA A 767 -0.10 38.44 5.02
C ALA A 767 0.72 39.12 3.90
N ARG A 768 1.94 38.62 3.63
CA ARG A 768 2.74 38.97 2.45
C ARG A 768 3.12 37.68 1.70
N PRO A 769 2.79 37.54 0.40
CA PRO A 769 3.19 36.39 -0.38
C PRO A 769 4.70 36.40 -0.63
N ASP A 770 5.38 35.28 -0.37
CA ASP A 770 6.75 35.07 -0.83
C ASP A 770 6.70 34.40 -2.21
N SER A 771 6.84 35.21 -3.26
CA SER A 771 6.61 34.82 -4.65
C SER A 771 7.66 33.87 -5.23
N ARG A 772 8.71 33.51 -4.48
CA ARG A 772 9.80 32.63 -4.93
C ARG A 772 9.58 31.14 -4.64
N TRP A 773 8.75 30.79 -3.66
CA TRP A 773 8.52 29.39 -3.26
C TRP A 773 7.38 28.71 -4.06
N LEU A 774 6.28 29.44 -4.33
CA LEU A 774 5.09 28.93 -5.02
C LEU A 774 5.34 28.56 -6.49
N ALA A 775 6.17 29.34 -7.20
CA ALA A 775 6.45 29.11 -8.62
C ALA A 775 7.34 27.87 -8.87
N ASP A 776 8.25 27.57 -7.94
CA ASP A 776 9.18 26.44 -8.02
C ASP A 776 8.53 25.10 -7.62
N TRP A 777 7.48 25.14 -6.77
CA TRP A 777 6.73 23.95 -6.36
C TRP A 777 5.68 23.52 -7.39
N ALA A 778 4.91 24.46 -7.95
CA ALA A 778 3.84 24.13 -8.90
C ALA A 778 4.36 23.50 -10.20
N GLY A 779 5.50 23.99 -10.72
CA GLY A 779 6.13 23.43 -11.93
C GLY A 779 6.71 22.02 -11.73
N TRP A 780 7.32 21.77 -10.56
CA TRP A 780 7.91 20.47 -10.23
C TRP A 780 6.84 19.43 -9.86
N ALA A 781 5.84 19.81 -9.06
CA ALA A 781 4.73 18.95 -8.70
C ALA A 781 3.90 18.57 -9.94
N GLY A 782 3.70 19.49 -10.88
CA GLY A 782 3.05 19.20 -12.16
C GLY A 782 3.82 18.21 -13.03
N ALA A 783 5.16 18.34 -13.12
CA ALA A 783 6.00 17.42 -13.88
C ALA A 783 6.07 16.01 -13.24
N LEU A 784 6.17 15.94 -11.92
CA LEU A 784 6.16 14.68 -11.18
C LEU A 784 4.78 14.04 -11.18
N ALA A 785 3.70 14.79 -11.00
CA ALA A 785 2.33 14.29 -11.10
C ALA A 785 2.00 13.80 -12.52
N ALA A 786 2.47 14.47 -13.58
CA ALA A 786 2.31 13.97 -14.96
C ALA A 786 3.10 12.67 -15.21
N TRP A 787 4.26 12.52 -14.57
CA TRP A 787 5.06 11.29 -14.62
C TRP A 787 4.42 10.16 -13.80
N VAL A 788 3.94 10.44 -12.59
CA VAL A 788 3.18 9.51 -11.73
C VAL A 788 1.88 9.10 -12.40
N ALA A 789 1.08 10.02 -12.95
CA ALA A 789 -0.12 9.70 -13.72
C ALA A 789 0.18 8.91 -15.00
N SER A 790 1.42 8.99 -15.50
CA SER A 790 1.90 8.18 -16.61
C SER A 790 2.50 6.83 -16.21
N GLY A 791 2.93 6.70 -14.95
CA GLY A 791 3.69 5.58 -14.42
C GLY A 791 2.88 4.70 -13.48
N VAL A 792 1.95 5.21 -12.66
CA VAL A 792 1.20 4.41 -11.67
C VAL A 792 0.44 3.26 -12.33
N SER A 793 0.13 3.34 -13.63
CA SER A 793 -0.38 2.20 -14.40
C SER A 793 0.71 1.25 -14.94
N LEU A 794 1.95 1.66 -15.10
CA LEU A 794 3.07 0.80 -15.49
C LEU A 794 3.65 0.00 -14.31
N TRP A 795 3.34 0.39 -13.07
CA TRP A 795 4.01 -0.08 -11.85
C TRP A 795 3.14 -0.92 -10.91
N PHE A 796 1.83 -0.99 -11.18
CA PHE A 796 0.84 -1.80 -10.46
C PHE A 796 -0.21 -2.34 -11.43
#